data_AF-A0A8H5FHG3-F1
#
_entry.id   AF-A0A8H5FHG3-F1
#
_cell.length_a   1.000
_cell.length_b   1.000
_cell.length_c   1.000
_cell.angle_alpha   90.00
_cell.angle_beta   90.00
_cell.angle_gamma   90.00
#
_symmetry.space_group_name_H-M   'P 1'
#
loop_
_entity.id
_entity.type
_entity.pdbx_description
1 polymer ?
#
loop_
_entity_poly.entity_id
_entity_poly.type
_entity_poly.pdbx_seq_one_letter_code
_entity_poly.pdbx_strand_id
1 'polypeptide(L)'
;MSPDRSTGTLRITVEPGLKKPPACDYCKARRVLCHPQPEGRSCPRCLEIGVRCTTTPFVRKRRRTQREITTSDDDNTNEDEIHAMDPITAVREDAWTSQGRELTPSRGLTLTPSPAQYAPYTSHMLETCAGFNDVYRRSIVFAPVSSRPQIHLPKRLMQDLFNDFVRTPYHLQPIIPYDRVRARLAGCDWQPSSLSPQECVLVHCIFALASMVSTDPLIVGPEPLPAECINILTIISPVKNIKRDLREIGRRRESVGLCHQLRAEAVRQAQNEGITVWVSLENAASCFLLDVLISQYDGPNGYGAAFTWQARRLAESWYQQPQLYNSLFGTIGHSVMWAAFLMIHALAALHSERSLDFSAHDEELICGHDQLSLEELTLLLGQGCNTWQFYRYYLSITFQITRLAREVYECIRGPRARRRPYDLQLIERYAASLHLLHDVFNAFEKHGVLLARQNQSQRFTTLAVVRLALTGWTNLTLHFYKIIKEMLEESSVTDLYTATTGPHGIDIIDGLDGYEDGGLDGVNGSERGTYNYSSLAELDLVPVFLAVRSLTCKAAIEFSKMIEDIYSISRLAQTKIMGGNLNKWVEFVIDVKDAGVLSASEATQTLERLRDGLKIAGFMWTNYTDLVEVIDSHLCAFMDSSASAQDPAHIFYSRL
;
A
#
# COMPACT_ATOMS: atom_id res chain seq x y z
N MET A 1 9.56 6.00 68.21
CA MET A 1 9.94 7.32 67.67
C MET A 1 9.46 7.34 66.22
N SER A 2 8.28 7.93 66.00
CA SER A 2 7.65 8.06 64.68
C SER A 2 8.02 9.41 64.07
N PRO A 3 8.28 9.53 62.76
CA PRO A 3 8.48 10.84 62.15
C PRO A 3 7.15 11.43 61.69
N ASP A 4 6.88 12.65 62.14
CA ASP A 4 5.76 13.51 61.73
C ASP A 4 5.81 13.80 60.23
N ARG A 5 4.68 13.59 59.55
CA ARG A 5 4.41 14.10 58.19
C ARG A 5 3.55 15.35 58.29
N SER A 6 4.18 16.52 58.30
CA SER A 6 3.50 17.82 58.11
C SER A 6 3.30 18.10 56.62
N THR A 7 2.08 17.91 56.11
CA THR A 7 1.65 18.39 54.79
C THR A 7 1.35 19.89 54.85
N GLY A 8 2.31 20.72 54.47
CA GLY A 8 2.10 22.15 54.25
C GLY A 8 1.49 22.42 52.89
N THR A 9 0.19 22.72 52.84
CA THR A 9 -0.49 23.18 51.62
C THR A 9 -0.26 24.69 51.45
N LEU A 10 0.70 25.07 50.60
CA LEU A 10 0.90 26.46 50.20
C LEU A 10 -0.29 26.94 49.35
N ARG A 11 -1.20 27.71 49.94
CA ARG A 11 -2.22 28.48 49.22
C ARG A 11 -1.55 29.67 48.52
N ILE A 12 -1.43 29.58 47.20
CA ILE A 12 -1.04 30.71 46.35
C ILE A 12 -2.25 31.64 46.23
N THR A 13 -2.20 32.79 46.90
CA THR A 13 -3.13 33.90 46.69
C THR A 13 -2.86 34.53 45.33
N VAL A 14 -3.73 34.29 44.35
CA VAL A 14 -3.66 34.90 43.02
C VAL A 14 -4.29 36.29 43.08
N GLU A 15 -3.52 37.33 42.78
CA GLU A 15 -4.05 38.69 42.61
C GLU A 15 -5.07 38.72 41.45
N PRO A 16 -6.29 39.25 41.67
CA PRO A 16 -7.31 39.32 40.64
C PRO A 16 -6.93 40.35 39.57
N GLY A 17 -6.41 39.88 38.42
CA GLY A 17 -6.16 40.74 37.26
C GLY A 17 -5.17 40.21 36.21
N LEU A 18 -4.32 39.23 36.56
CA LEU A 18 -3.32 38.68 35.64
C LEU A 18 -3.91 37.58 34.75
N LYS A 19 -3.92 37.83 33.43
CA LYS A 19 -4.32 36.82 32.42
C LYS A 19 -3.37 35.64 32.48
N LYS A 20 -3.91 34.41 32.52
CA LYS A 20 -3.13 33.16 32.55
C LYS A 20 -2.15 33.11 31.36
N PRO A 21 -0.88 32.68 31.56
CA PRO A 21 0.06 32.50 30.46
C PRO A 21 -0.46 31.48 29.45
N PRO A 22 -0.09 31.58 28.17
CA PRO A 22 -0.43 30.58 27.17
C PRO A 22 0.20 29.21 27.51
N ALA A 23 -0.41 28.14 27.02
CA ALA A 23 0.19 26.80 27.09
C ALA A 23 1.51 26.74 26.31
N CYS A 24 2.46 25.93 26.77
CA CYS A 24 3.72 25.70 26.06
C CYS A 24 3.52 24.90 24.77
N ASP A 25 4.49 24.96 23.87
CA ASP A 25 4.41 24.35 22.54
C ASP A 25 4.23 22.82 22.62
N TYR A 26 4.89 22.18 23.58
CA TYR A 26 4.77 20.74 23.81
C TYR A 26 3.36 20.33 24.26
N CYS A 27 2.82 20.97 25.30
CA CYS A 27 1.46 20.68 25.78
C CYS A 27 0.40 21.03 24.73
N LYS A 28 0.62 22.11 23.96
CA LYS A 28 -0.25 22.52 22.87
C LYS A 28 -0.26 21.50 21.72
N ALA A 29 0.90 21.01 21.29
CA ALA A 29 1.01 19.99 20.24
C ALA A 29 0.32 18.67 20.66
N ARG A 30 0.42 18.31 21.94
CA ARG A 30 -0.24 17.13 22.51
C ARG A 30 -1.72 17.35 22.88
N ARG A 31 -2.26 18.56 22.72
CA ARG A 31 -3.62 18.97 23.11
C ARG A 31 -3.96 18.66 24.58
N VAL A 32 -2.98 18.84 25.47
CA VAL A 32 -3.16 18.61 26.92
C VAL A 32 -3.12 19.92 27.71
N LEU A 33 -3.79 19.95 28.87
CA LEU A 33 -3.78 21.12 29.76
C LEU A 33 -2.35 21.39 30.27
N CYS A 34 -1.90 22.64 30.11
CA CYS A 34 -0.60 23.12 30.57
C CYS A 34 -0.75 23.88 31.89
N HIS A 35 0.16 23.61 32.84
CA HIS A 35 0.27 24.35 34.10
C HIS A 35 1.56 25.19 34.10
N PRO A 36 1.56 26.35 33.41
CA PRO A 36 2.75 27.18 33.31
C PRO A 36 3.22 27.61 34.69
N GLN A 37 4.53 27.53 34.93
CA GLN A 37 5.16 27.96 36.16
C GLN A 37 5.66 29.40 36.00
N PRO A 38 5.58 30.23 37.05
CA PRO A 38 6.29 31.52 37.06
C PRO A 38 7.80 31.30 36.91
N GLU A 39 8.54 32.34 36.50
CA GLU A 39 10.01 32.32 36.36
C GLU A 39 10.60 31.49 35.20
N GLY A 40 9.78 31.04 34.24
CA GLY A 40 10.27 30.33 33.05
C GLY A 40 10.75 28.90 33.31
N ARG A 41 10.36 28.31 34.46
CA ARG A 41 10.60 26.89 34.74
C ARG A 41 9.70 26.00 33.87
N SER A 42 10.16 24.78 33.58
CA SER A 42 9.34 23.82 32.85
C SER A 42 8.03 23.51 33.58
N CYS A 43 6.91 23.42 32.86
CA CYS A 43 5.66 22.98 33.46
C CYS A 43 5.82 21.54 34.00
N PRO A 44 5.07 21.14 35.05
CA PRO A 44 5.22 19.82 35.69
C PRO A 44 5.18 18.66 34.69
N ARG A 45 4.34 18.76 33.67
CA ARG A 45 4.18 17.73 32.65
C ARG A 45 5.36 17.64 31.68
N CYS A 46 5.95 18.77 31.31
CA CYS A 46 7.21 18.76 30.55
C CYS A 46 8.37 18.25 31.40
N LEU A 47 8.36 18.55 32.71
CA LEU A 47 9.35 18.08 33.67
C LEU A 47 9.31 16.54 33.82
N GLU A 48 8.12 15.96 33.97
CA GLU A 48 7.91 14.50 34.06
C GLU A 48 8.43 13.73 32.84
N ILE A 49 8.30 14.34 31.65
CA ILE A 49 8.70 13.71 30.38
C ILE A 49 10.17 14.05 30.03
N GLY A 50 10.84 14.88 30.84
CA GLY A 50 12.22 15.31 30.59
C GLY A 50 12.38 16.24 29.39
N VAL A 51 11.32 16.94 28.98
CA VAL A 51 11.34 17.89 27.85
C VAL A 51 11.45 19.32 28.38
N ARG A 52 12.31 20.14 27.77
CA ARG A 52 12.42 21.57 28.11
C ARG A 52 11.17 22.30 27.61
N CYS A 53 10.48 22.97 28.51
CA CYS A 53 9.27 23.73 28.17
C CYS A 53 9.64 24.99 27.39
N THR A 54 9.33 25.03 26.10
CA THR A 54 9.46 26.24 25.27
C THR A 54 8.07 26.86 25.11
N THR A 55 7.93 28.09 25.59
CA THR A 55 6.85 28.99 25.17
C THR A 55 7.46 29.97 24.20
N THR A 56 7.27 29.75 22.89
CA THR A 56 7.63 30.76 21.91
C THR A 56 6.80 32.02 22.23
N PRO A 57 7.41 33.16 22.59
CA PRO A 57 6.65 34.36 22.89
C PRO A 57 5.87 34.75 21.63
N PHE A 58 4.55 34.54 21.66
CA PHE A 58 3.68 34.93 20.59
C PHE A 58 3.60 36.46 20.61
N VAL A 59 4.49 37.13 19.87
CA VAL A 59 4.28 38.54 19.52
C VAL A 59 3.03 38.54 18.67
N ARG A 60 1.88 38.77 19.30
CA ARG A 60 0.60 38.84 18.62
C ARG A 60 0.68 40.03 17.69
N LYS A 61 1.00 39.79 16.41
CA LYS A 61 0.95 40.83 15.37
C LYS A 61 -0.40 41.51 15.49
N ARG A 62 -0.39 42.83 15.68
CA ARG A 62 -1.61 43.65 15.79
C ARG A 62 -2.50 43.29 14.61
N ARG A 63 -3.78 42.99 14.88
CA ARG A 63 -4.75 42.68 13.82
C ARG A 63 -4.78 43.88 12.88
N ARG A 64 -4.40 43.67 11.60
CA ARG A 64 -4.46 44.73 10.58
C ARG A 64 -5.89 45.26 10.53
N THR A 65 -6.04 46.57 10.54
CA THR A 65 -7.34 47.22 10.38
C THR A 65 -7.81 47.05 8.93
N GLN A 66 -9.13 47.03 8.69
CA GLN A 66 -9.70 46.84 7.35
C GLN A 66 -9.13 47.83 6.32
N ARG A 67 -8.73 49.03 6.77
CA ARG A 67 -8.06 50.07 5.98
C ARG A 67 -6.65 49.70 5.52
N GLU A 68 -5.88 48.98 6.34
CA GLU A 68 -4.51 48.55 6.01
C GLU A 68 -4.49 47.36 5.04
N ILE A 69 -5.62 46.65 4.90
CA ILE A 69 -5.77 45.54 3.94
C ILE A 69 -6.10 46.10 2.56
N THR A 70 -6.92 47.16 2.47
CA THR A 70 -7.27 47.78 1.18
C THR A 70 -6.13 48.58 0.55
N THR A 71 -5.16 49.09 1.32
CA THR A 71 -4.03 49.86 0.77
C THR A 71 -2.85 49.00 0.32
N SER A 72 -2.79 47.71 0.67
CA SER A 72 -1.68 46.85 0.25
C SER A 72 -1.87 46.19 -1.12
N ASP A 73 -3.06 46.29 -1.69
CA ASP A 73 -3.39 45.68 -2.99
C ASP A 73 -3.20 46.66 -4.17
N ASP A 74 -3.02 47.96 -3.90
CA ASP A 74 -2.89 49.01 -4.93
C ASP A 74 -1.44 49.38 -5.30
N ASP A 75 -0.42 48.83 -4.61
CA ASP A 75 0.98 49.26 -4.74
C ASP A 75 1.86 48.31 -5.58
N ASN A 76 1.25 47.44 -6.41
CA ASN A 76 1.97 46.39 -7.15
C ASN A 76 1.80 46.44 -8.68
N THR A 77 1.56 47.63 -9.24
CA THR A 77 1.58 47.88 -10.69
C THR A 77 2.45 49.08 -11.02
N ASN A 78 3.77 48.89 -11.07
CA ASN A 78 4.72 49.66 -11.88
C ASN A 78 6.15 49.20 -11.60
N GLU A 79 6.71 48.30 -12.42
CA GLU A 79 8.14 48.25 -12.70
C GLU A 79 8.35 47.71 -14.13
N ASP A 80 8.20 48.62 -15.10
CA ASP A 80 8.94 48.57 -16.37
C ASP A 80 10.22 49.42 -16.21
N GLU A 81 11.31 48.91 -16.79
CA GLU A 81 12.60 49.56 -17.13
C GLU A 81 13.86 49.45 -16.23
N ILE A 82 14.72 48.52 -16.65
CA ILE A 82 16.18 48.62 -16.98
C ILE A 82 17.22 48.55 -15.84
N HIS A 83 18.04 47.48 -15.84
CA HIS A 83 19.48 47.57 -16.13
C HIS A 83 20.14 46.21 -16.48
N ALA A 84 20.98 46.28 -17.51
CA ALA A 84 21.72 45.21 -18.17
C ALA A 84 22.87 44.60 -17.34
N MET A 85 23.11 43.31 -17.53
CA MET A 85 24.42 42.64 -17.41
C MET A 85 24.44 41.41 -18.36
N ASP A 86 25.62 41.16 -18.92
CA ASP A 86 25.97 40.36 -20.11
C ASP A 86 25.63 38.85 -20.12
N PRO A 87 25.61 38.21 -21.31
CA PRO A 87 25.22 36.82 -21.48
C PRO A 87 26.41 35.86 -21.25
N ILE A 88 26.22 34.90 -20.33
CA ILE A 88 27.05 33.70 -20.27
C ILE A 88 26.56 32.72 -21.35
N THR A 89 27.54 32.27 -22.11
CA THR A 89 27.46 31.46 -23.32
C THR A 89 26.81 30.10 -23.06
N ALA A 90 25.79 29.78 -23.86
CA ALA A 90 25.18 28.46 -23.92
C ALA A 90 26.20 27.43 -24.44
N VAL A 91 26.49 26.40 -23.63
CA VAL A 91 27.14 25.19 -24.09
C VAL A 91 26.08 24.32 -24.75
N ARG A 92 26.35 24.09 -26.03
CA ARG A 92 25.58 23.40 -27.04
C ARG A 92 25.55 21.90 -26.76
N GLU A 93 24.35 21.31 -26.78
CA GLU A 93 24.13 19.88 -26.93
C GLU A 93 24.62 19.45 -28.31
N ASP A 94 25.68 18.64 -28.35
CA ASP A 94 26.07 17.93 -29.57
C ASP A 94 25.73 16.45 -29.44
N ALA A 95 24.96 16.02 -30.43
CA ALA A 95 24.47 14.69 -30.69
C ALA A 95 25.58 13.63 -30.77
N TRP A 96 25.35 12.48 -30.14
CA TRP A 96 26.13 11.27 -30.41
C TRP A 96 25.58 10.58 -31.66
N THR A 97 26.06 11.00 -32.83
CA THR A 97 25.99 10.21 -34.06
C THR A 97 27.00 9.07 -34.01
N SER A 98 26.51 7.84 -34.09
CA SER A 98 27.31 6.64 -34.34
C SER A 98 27.89 6.68 -35.75
N GLN A 99 29.21 6.82 -35.89
CA GLN A 99 29.94 6.46 -37.10
C GLN A 99 30.73 5.18 -36.86
N GLY A 100 30.44 4.18 -37.69
CA GLY A 100 31.16 2.92 -37.76
C GLY A 100 32.62 3.14 -38.15
N ARG A 101 33.50 2.39 -37.51
CA ARG A 101 34.88 2.20 -37.97
C ARG A 101 35.04 0.80 -38.52
N GLU A 102 35.54 0.78 -39.74
CA GLU A 102 35.93 -0.37 -40.53
C GLU A 102 36.94 -1.28 -39.83
N LEU A 103 36.79 -2.56 -40.15
CA LEU A 103 37.64 -3.67 -39.76
C LEU A 103 39.02 -3.58 -40.43
N THR A 104 40.08 -3.83 -39.67
CA THR A 104 41.26 -4.56 -40.18
C THR A 104 41.81 -5.50 -39.10
N PRO A 105 42.35 -6.67 -39.48
CA PRO A 105 42.49 -7.81 -38.60
C PRO A 105 43.88 -7.87 -37.95
N SER A 106 43.95 -8.32 -36.69
CA SER A 106 45.22 -8.76 -36.10
C SER A 106 45.04 -9.95 -35.15
N ARG A 107 45.43 -11.10 -35.69
CA ARG A 107 46.10 -12.26 -35.08
C ARG A 107 46.01 -12.43 -33.55
N GLY A 108 45.16 -13.40 -33.19
CA GLY A 108 45.45 -14.58 -32.36
C GLY A 108 46.44 -14.49 -31.21
N LEU A 109 45.92 -14.58 -29.99
CA LEU A 109 46.57 -15.29 -28.87
C LEU A 109 45.50 -16.05 -28.07
N THR A 110 45.68 -17.36 -28.04
CA THR A 110 44.90 -18.33 -27.28
C THR A 110 45.37 -18.30 -25.83
N LEU A 111 44.50 -17.96 -24.88
CA LEU A 111 44.75 -18.19 -23.46
C LEU A 111 43.54 -18.88 -22.82
N THR A 112 43.80 -20.09 -22.33
CA THR A 112 42.94 -20.95 -21.54
C THR A 112 42.64 -20.34 -20.15
N PRO A 113 41.43 -20.50 -19.58
CA PRO A 113 41.15 -20.04 -18.22
C PRO A 113 41.58 -21.08 -17.18
N SER A 114 42.36 -20.63 -16.19
CA SER A 114 42.68 -21.36 -14.96
C SER A 114 41.72 -20.94 -13.83
N PRO A 115 41.27 -21.86 -12.95
CA PRO A 115 40.34 -21.54 -11.87
C PRO A 115 41.08 -20.95 -10.65
N ALA A 116 40.83 -19.68 -10.36
CA ALA A 116 41.34 -19.02 -9.15
C ALA A 116 40.38 -19.22 -7.96
N GLN A 117 40.97 -19.70 -6.87
CA GLN A 117 40.39 -19.92 -5.56
C GLN A 117 40.04 -18.58 -4.90
N TYR A 118 38.82 -18.46 -4.36
CA TYR A 118 38.42 -17.35 -3.50
C TYR A 118 38.65 -17.74 -2.02
N ALA A 119 39.49 -16.97 -1.33
CA ALA A 119 39.57 -16.92 0.13
C ALA A 119 38.89 -15.63 0.64
N PRO A 120 38.36 -15.61 1.88
CA PRO A 120 37.44 -14.56 2.33
C PRO A 120 38.17 -13.35 2.90
N TYR A 121 37.84 -12.15 2.41
CA TYR A 121 38.20 -10.86 2.98
C TYR A 121 36.91 -10.12 3.36
N THR A 122 36.38 -10.35 4.57
CA THR A 122 35.11 -9.70 5.01
C THR A 122 35.11 -9.20 6.46
N SER A 123 36.25 -9.10 7.15
CA SER A 123 36.27 -8.60 8.54
C SER A 123 36.45 -7.08 8.70
N HIS A 124 36.79 -6.32 7.65
CA HIS A 124 37.22 -4.92 7.79
C HIS A 124 36.21 -3.86 7.31
N MET A 125 35.02 -4.27 6.83
CA MET A 125 34.03 -3.38 6.19
C MET A 125 32.95 -2.84 7.14
N LEU A 126 32.87 -3.33 8.38
CA LEU A 126 31.82 -2.94 9.34
C LEU A 126 32.20 -1.77 10.27
N GLU A 127 33.47 -1.33 10.27
CA GLU A 127 33.94 -0.29 11.20
C GLU A 127 33.73 1.15 10.68
N THR A 128 33.60 1.36 9.37
CA THR A 128 33.54 2.72 8.80
C THR A 128 32.19 3.43 9.01
N CYS A 129 31.15 2.70 9.41
CA CYS A 129 29.85 3.29 9.79
C CYS A 129 29.68 3.47 11.32
N ALA A 130 30.69 3.11 12.13
CA ALA A 130 30.62 3.20 13.59
C ALA A 130 30.92 4.61 14.14
N GLY A 131 31.55 5.48 13.34
CA GLY A 131 32.05 6.79 13.80
C GLY A 131 30.98 7.83 14.16
N PHE A 132 29.71 7.64 13.79
CA PHE A 132 28.60 8.54 14.14
C PHE A 132 27.72 8.03 15.30
N ASN A 133 28.03 6.87 15.89
CA ASN A 133 27.10 6.11 16.75
C ASN A 133 27.14 6.43 18.25
N ASP A 134 28.08 7.24 18.75
CA ASP A 134 28.29 7.35 20.21
C ASP A 134 27.50 8.49 20.90
N VAL A 135 27.02 9.49 20.14
CA VAL A 135 26.36 10.68 20.71
C VAL A 135 24.86 10.45 21.00
N TYR A 136 24.18 9.57 20.26
CA TYR A 136 22.75 9.29 20.44
C TYR A 136 22.44 8.12 21.40
N ARG A 137 23.44 7.33 21.78
CA ARG A 137 23.25 6.14 22.64
C ARG A 137 22.90 6.47 24.09
N ARG A 138 23.08 7.72 24.53
CA ARG A 138 23.00 8.10 25.96
C ARG A 138 21.65 8.64 26.46
N SER A 139 20.64 8.86 25.61
CA SER A 139 19.47 9.67 26.03
C SER A 139 18.09 9.01 25.97
N ILE A 140 17.99 7.70 25.67
CA ILE A 140 16.70 6.99 25.76
C ILE A 140 16.86 5.73 26.61
N VAL A 141 16.79 5.91 27.93
CA VAL A 141 16.70 4.79 28.87
C VAL A 141 15.24 4.32 28.88
N PHE A 142 14.91 3.36 28.02
CA PHE A 142 13.69 2.58 28.21
C PHE A 142 13.84 1.81 29.52
N ALA A 143 12.88 1.94 30.43
CA ALA A 143 12.84 1.12 31.64
C ALA A 143 12.96 -0.36 31.25
N PRO A 144 13.73 -1.18 32.00
CA PRO A 144 13.91 -2.59 31.66
C PRO A 144 12.53 -3.27 31.68
N VAL A 145 12.04 -3.62 30.50
CA VAL A 145 10.81 -4.38 30.33
C VAL A 145 11.05 -5.72 31.02
N SER A 146 10.26 -5.99 32.06
CA SER A 146 10.23 -7.26 32.80
C SER A 146 10.37 -8.44 31.85
N SER A 147 11.34 -9.33 32.13
CA SER A 147 11.74 -10.47 31.30
C SER A 147 10.56 -11.39 31.01
N ARG A 148 9.83 -11.12 29.92
CA ARG A 148 8.86 -12.07 29.38
C ARG A 148 9.60 -13.30 28.86
N PRO A 149 9.04 -14.50 29.02
CA PRO A 149 9.66 -15.72 28.52
C PRO A 149 9.85 -15.62 27.00
N GLN A 150 11.06 -15.88 26.54
CA GLN A 150 11.37 -16.02 25.12
C GLN A 150 10.70 -17.29 24.59
N ILE A 151 10.25 -17.26 23.34
CA ILE A 151 9.69 -18.44 22.67
C ILE A 151 10.86 -19.37 22.34
N HIS A 152 10.91 -20.53 22.99
CA HIS A 152 11.90 -21.56 22.69
C HIS A 152 11.38 -22.45 21.56
N LEU A 153 11.96 -22.32 20.37
CA LEU A 153 11.64 -23.15 19.21
C LEU A 153 12.65 -24.30 19.06
N PRO A 154 12.22 -25.53 18.72
CA PRO A 154 13.14 -26.59 18.35
C PRO A 154 13.99 -26.17 17.14
N LYS A 155 15.28 -26.54 17.15
CA LYS A 155 16.22 -26.25 16.06
C LYS A 155 15.70 -26.66 14.68
N ARG A 156 15.10 -27.84 14.60
CA ARG A 156 14.48 -28.35 13.36
C ARG A 156 13.39 -27.42 12.84
N LEU A 157 12.50 -26.95 13.72
CA LEU A 157 11.42 -26.04 13.32
C LEU A 157 11.98 -24.70 12.83
N MET A 158 13.02 -24.17 13.48
CA MET A 158 13.68 -22.94 13.01
C MET A 158 14.29 -23.10 11.61
N GLN A 159 14.91 -24.25 11.35
CA GLN A 159 15.43 -24.63 10.03
C GLN A 159 14.32 -24.68 8.98
N ASP A 160 13.23 -25.38 9.31
CA ASP A 160 12.09 -25.57 8.41
C ASP A 160 11.40 -24.24 8.12
N LEU A 161 11.13 -23.41 9.14
CA LEU A 161 10.55 -22.07 8.96
C LEU A 161 11.43 -21.16 8.08
N PHE A 162 12.74 -21.11 8.32
CA PHE A 162 13.61 -20.27 7.50
C PHE A 162 13.65 -20.76 6.04
N ASN A 163 13.67 -22.08 5.83
CA ASN A 163 13.62 -22.66 4.49
C ASN A 163 12.25 -22.46 3.82
N ASP A 164 11.16 -22.47 4.58
CA ASP A 164 9.81 -22.22 4.06
C ASP A 164 9.62 -20.75 3.63
N PHE A 165 10.42 -19.82 4.15
CA PHE A 165 10.36 -18.41 3.77
C PHE A 165 10.56 -18.17 2.27
N VAL A 166 11.44 -18.94 1.60
CA VAL A 166 11.65 -18.83 0.13
C VAL A 166 10.41 -19.20 -0.66
N ARG A 167 9.44 -19.85 -0.02
CA ARG A 167 8.16 -20.18 -0.65
C ARG A 167 7.21 -18.99 -0.60
N THR A 168 7.43 -18.01 0.26
CA THR A 168 6.64 -16.78 0.34
C THR A 168 7.02 -15.82 -0.78
N PRO A 169 6.14 -14.95 -1.30
CA PRO A 169 6.53 -13.96 -2.32
C PRO A 169 7.54 -12.92 -1.81
N TYR A 170 7.64 -12.74 -0.50
CA TYR A 170 8.43 -11.70 0.15
C TYR A 170 9.93 -11.94 0.08
N HIS A 171 10.38 -13.18 -0.08
CA HIS A 171 11.80 -13.48 -0.24
C HIS A 171 12.42 -12.83 -1.49
N LEU A 172 11.60 -12.41 -2.46
CA LEU A 172 12.06 -11.71 -3.65
C LEU A 172 12.29 -10.22 -3.43
N GLN A 173 11.96 -9.69 -2.25
CA GLN A 173 12.25 -8.29 -1.94
C GLN A 173 13.77 -8.09 -1.93
N PRO A 174 14.34 -7.23 -2.78
CA PRO A 174 15.79 -7.17 -2.96
C PRO A 174 16.55 -6.73 -1.71
N ILE A 175 15.88 -6.06 -0.78
CA ILE A 175 16.49 -5.62 0.47
C ILE A 175 16.75 -6.76 1.47
N ILE A 176 16.17 -7.94 1.27
CA ILE A 176 16.28 -9.06 2.23
C ILE A 176 17.59 -9.82 1.99
N PRO A 177 18.57 -9.78 2.92
CA PRO A 177 19.85 -10.45 2.77
C PRO A 177 19.75 -11.96 3.14
N TYR A 178 18.85 -12.70 2.47
CA TYR A 178 18.45 -14.06 2.86
C TYR A 178 19.63 -15.02 3.03
N ASP A 179 20.48 -15.18 2.01
CA ASP A 179 21.59 -16.13 2.03
C ASP A 179 22.64 -15.79 3.10
N ARG A 180 22.91 -14.49 3.29
CA ARG A 180 23.83 -14.02 4.34
C ARG A 180 23.31 -14.37 5.72
N VAL A 181 22.05 -14.05 6.00
CA VAL A 181 21.41 -14.33 7.30
C VAL A 181 21.35 -15.84 7.53
N ARG A 182 21.05 -16.64 6.51
CA ARG A 182 21.04 -18.12 6.58
C ARG A 182 22.40 -18.67 7.00
N ALA A 183 23.48 -18.22 6.36
CA ALA A 183 24.83 -18.67 6.65
C ALA A 183 25.24 -18.34 8.10
N ARG A 184 24.91 -17.13 8.57
CA ARG A 184 25.17 -16.73 9.96
C ARG A 184 24.35 -17.51 10.97
N LEU A 185 23.07 -17.70 10.72
CA LEU A 185 22.18 -18.48 11.59
C LEU A 185 22.65 -19.94 11.67
N ALA A 186 23.09 -20.54 10.57
CA ALA A 186 23.70 -21.86 10.56
C ALA A 186 25.02 -21.92 11.34
N GLY A 187 25.87 -20.89 11.25
CA GLY A 187 27.10 -20.77 12.01
C GLY A 187 26.90 -20.64 13.53
N CYS A 188 25.74 -20.16 13.96
CA CYS A 188 25.36 -20.01 15.37
C CYS A 188 24.43 -21.12 15.87
N ASP A 189 24.49 -22.30 15.27
CA ASP A 189 23.66 -23.47 15.61
C ASP A 189 22.14 -23.18 15.60
N TRP A 190 21.71 -22.27 14.74
CA TRP A 190 20.33 -21.81 14.63
C TRP A 190 19.77 -21.15 15.89
N GLN A 191 20.62 -20.53 16.72
CA GLN A 191 20.20 -19.73 17.87
C GLN A 191 20.12 -18.24 17.48
N PRO A 192 18.92 -17.65 17.32
CA PRO A 192 18.79 -16.25 16.89
C PRO A 192 19.41 -15.26 17.88
N SER A 193 19.42 -15.59 19.17
CA SER A 193 20.03 -14.78 20.24
C SER A 193 21.54 -14.59 20.10
N SER A 194 22.19 -15.41 19.29
CA SER A 194 23.63 -15.34 19.02
C SER A 194 23.98 -14.46 17.81
N LEU A 195 22.97 -13.94 17.09
CA LEU A 195 23.15 -13.02 15.97
C LEU A 195 23.30 -11.57 16.44
N SER A 196 23.58 -10.65 15.50
CA SER A 196 23.44 -9.22 15.84
C SER A 196 21.99 -8.89 16.18
N PRO A 197 21.71 -7.83 16.95
CA PRO A 197 20.34 -7.50 17.31
C PRO A 197 19.43 -7.27 16.09
N GLN A 198 19.94 -6.62 15.03
CA GLN A 198 19.18 -6.37 13.81
C GLN A 198 18.87 -7.67 13.04
N GLU A 199 19.84 -8.58 12.95
CA GLU A 199 19.64 -9.89 12.31
C GLU A 199 18.69 -10.76 13.12
N CYS A 200 18.77 -10.70 14.45
CA CYS A 200 17.84 -11.39 15.34
C CYS A 200 16.40 -10.94 15.08
N VAL A 201 16.14 -9.64 14.99
CA VAL A 201 14.81 -9.11 14.64
C VAL A 201 14.36 -9.61 13.26
N LEU A 202 15.22 -9.54 12.25
CA LEU A 202 14.90 -10.00 10.90
C LEU A 202 14.54 -11.50 10.87
N VAL A 203 15.30 -12.33 11.57
CA VAL A 203 15.03 -13.78 11.68
C VAL A 203 13.68 -14.05 12.30
N HIS A 204 13.29 -13.31 13.35
CA HIS A 204 11.96 -13.46 13.96
C HIS A 204 10.84 -13.02 13.00
N CYS A 205 11.05 -11.96 12.21
CA CYS A 205 10.11 -11.56 11.17
C CYS A 205 9.95 -12.65 10.10
N ILE A 206 11.06 -13.27 9.68
CA ILE A 206 11.08 -14.40 8.74
C ILE A 206 10.32 -15.59 9.32
N PHE A 207 10.57 -15.97 10.58
CA PHE A 207 9.85 -17.07 11.24
C PHE A 207 8.36 -16.80 11.33
N ALA A 208 7.96 -15.60 11.74
CA ALA A 208 6.56 -15.21 11.84
C ALA A 208 5.85 -15.33 10.47
N LEU A 209 6.46 -14.82 9.40
CA LEU A 209 5.87 -14.87 8.06
C LEU A 209 5.85 -16.29 7.46
N ALA A 210 6.94 -17.04 7.61
CA ALA A 210 7.02 -18.42 7.14
C ALA A 210 6.07 -19.36 7.88
N SER A 211 5.76 -19.06 9.15
CA SER A 211 4.78 -19.83 9.91
C SER A 211 3.39 -19.84 9.26
N MET A 212 3.08 -18.89 8.37
CA MET A 212 1.79 -18.85 7.66
C MET A 212 1.72 -19.86 6.49
N VAL A 213 2.87 -20.29 5.96
CA VAL A 213 2.96 -21.29 4.88
C VAL A 213 3.44 -22.65 5.36
N SER A 214 3.94 -22.76 6.60
CA SER A 214 4.55 -24.00 7.08
C SER A 214 3.58 -25.17 7.15
N THR A 215 4.07 -26.38 6.89
CA THR A 215 3.34 -27.64 7.05
C THR A 215 3.73 -28.39 8.33
N ASP A 216 4.57 -27.80 9.19
CA ASP A 216 5.06 -28.46 10.41
C ASP A 216 3.92 -28.71 11.41
N PRO A 217 3.83 -29.91 12.03
CA PRO A 217 2.80 -30.24 13.02
C PRO A 217 2.77 -29.33 14.26
N LEU A 218 3.90 -28.71 14.64
CA LEU A 218 3.94 -27.73 15.74
C LEU A 218 3.27 -26.41 15.37
N ILE A 219 3.10 -26.13 14.08
CA ILE A 219 2.46 -24.92 13.57
C ILE A 219 1.00 -25.20 13.19
N VAL A 220 0.75 -26.31 12.48
CA VAL A 220 -0.57 -26.66 11.92
C VAL A 220 -1.39 -27.56 12.85
N GLY A 221 -0.77 -28.13 13.89
CA GLY A 221 -1.39 -29.09 14.79
C GLY A 221 -1.02 -30.55 14.45
N PRO A 222 -1.23 -31.47 15.41
CA PRO A 222 -0.65 -32.83 15.39
C PRO A 222 -1.28 -33.76 14.35
N GLU A 223 -2.48 -33.45 13.88
CA GLU A 223 -3.17 -34.26 12.88
C GLU A 223 -2.42 -34.22 11.53
N PRO A 224 -2.27 -35.36 10.84
CA PRO A 224 -1.59 -35.39 9.56
C PRO A 224 -2.31 -34.52 8.53
N LEU A 225 -1.53 -33.89 7.65
CA LEU A 225 -2.08 -33.20 6.49
C LEU A 225 -2.67 -34.20 5.49
N PRO A 226 -3.73 -33.84 4.76
CA PRO A 226 -4.21 -34.64 3.64
C PRO A 226 -3.09 -34.92 2.62
N ALA A 227 -3.11 -36.10 1.98
CA ALA A 227 -2.06 -36.50 1.04
C ALA A 227 -1.88 -35.50 -0.12
N GLU A 228 -2.98 -34.93 -0.61
CA GLU A 228 -3.02 -33.88 -1.63
C GLU A 228 -2.34 -32.57 -1.19
N CYS A 229 -2.19 -32.34 0.13
CA CYS A 229 -1.58 -31.15 0.70
C CYS A 229 -0.07 -31.30 0.99
N ILE A 230 0.51 -32.50 0.87
CA ILE A 230 1.93 -32.74 1.17
C ILE A 230 2.84 -31.85 0.30
N ASN A 231 2.45 -31.64 -0.96
CA ASN A 231 3.17 -30.82 -1.93
C ASN A 231 2.46 -29.49 -2.23
N ILE A 232 1.60 -29.02 -1.33
CA ILE A 232 0.77 -27.83 -1.57
C ILE A 232 1.58 -26.57 -1.89
N LEU A 233 2.80 -26.50 -1.38
CA LEU A 233 3.68 -25.36 -1.55
C LEU A 233 4.42 -25.37 -2.90
N THR A 234 4.47 -26.52 -3.58
CA THR A 234 5.18 -26.71 -4.86
C THR A 234 4.25 -27.04 -6.03
N ILE A 235 2.97 -27.30 -5.76
CA ILE A 235 1.97 -27.60 -6.79
C ILE A 235 1.70 -26.37 -7.66
N ILE A 236 1.78 -26.57 -8.98
CA ILE A 236 1.41 -25.55 -9.97
C ILE A 236 -0.11 -25.46 -10.03
N SER A 237 -0.69 -24.26 -10.09
CA SER A 237 -2.14 -24.06 -10.21
C SER A 237 -2.93 -24.82 -9.13
N PRO A 238 -2.69 -24.50 -7.83
CA PRO A 238 -3.31 -25.24 -6.73
C PRO A 238 -4.85 -25.19 -6.81
N VAL A 239 -5.43 -24.10 -7.30
CA VAL A 239 -6.89 -23.96 -7.47
C VAL A 239 -7.45 -24.97 -8.48
N LYS A 240 -6.70 -25.31 -9.54
CA LYS A 240 -7.11 -26.33 -10.51
C LYS A 240 -6.94 -27.74 -9.95
N ASN A 241 -5.83 -27.97 -9.26
CA ASN A 241 -5.38 -29.32 -8.92
C ASN A 241 -5.81 -29.79 -7.53
N ILE A 242 -6.17 -28.89 -6.62
CA ILE A 242 -6.69 -29.20 -5.29
C ILE A 242 -8.18 -28.85 -5.28
N LYS A 243 -9.02 -29.86 -5.15
CA LYS A 243 -10.49 -29.69 -5.08
C LYS A 243 -11.00 -29.62 -3.65
N ARG A 244 -10.12 -29.81 -2.68
CA ARG A 244 -10.45 -29.76 -1.26
C ARG A 244 -10.42 -28.33 -0.72
N ASP A 245 -11.35 -28.07 0.18
CA ASP A 245 -11.36 -26.88 1.01
C ASP A 245 -10.28 -26.93 2.09
N LEU A 246 -9.37 -25.95 2.09
CA LEU A 246 -8.21 -25.92 2.97
C LEU A 246 -8.38 -24.97 4.15
N ARG A 247 -9.54 -24.31 4.29
CA ARG A 247 -9.83 -23.40 5.41
C ARG A 247 -9.69 -24.08 6.77
N GLU A 248 -9.96 -25.38 6.85
CA GLU A 248 -9.76 -26.16 8.08
C GLU A 248 -8.30 -26.22 8.53
N ILE A 249 -7.36 -26.32 7.58
CA ILE A 249 -5.93 -26.31 7.89
C ILE A 249 -5.52 -24.95 8.47
N GLY A 250 -6.03 -23.87 7.89
CA GLY A 250 -5.90 -22.54 8.47
C GLY A 250 -6.44 -22.48 9.90
N ARG A 251 -7.63 -23.04 10.15
CA ARG A 251 -8.28 -22.98 11.49
C ARG A 251 -7.47 -23.68 12.54
N ARG A 252 -6.91 -24.85 12.19
CA ARG A 252 -5.99 -25.57 13.07
C ARG A 252 -4.73 -24.75 13.36
N ARG A 253 -4.14 -24.10 12.34
CA ARG A 253 -2.97 -23.21 12.51
C ARG A 253 -3.27 -22.06 13.48
N GLU A 254 -4.42 -21.42 13.34
CA GLU A 254 -4.86 -20.36 14.25
C GLU A 254 -5.10 -20.89 15.67
N SER A 255 -5.75 -22.05 15.80
CA SER A 255 -6.05 -22.69 17.08
C SER A 255 -4.80 -23.07 17.88
N VAL A 256 -3.70 -23.45 17.24
CA VAL A 256 -2.42 -23.72 17.91
C VAL A 256 -1.81 -22.44 18.49
N GLY A 257 -2.07 -21.28 17.89
CA GLY A 257 -1.66 -19.97 18.38
C GLY A 257 -0.16 -19.64 18.22
N LEU A 258 0.67 -20.58 17.76
CA LEU A 258 2.12 -20.35 17.62
C LEU A 258 2.44 -19.25 16.59
N CYS A 259 1.67 -19.14 15.51
CA CYS A 259 1.81 -18.04 14.54
C CYS A 259 1.64 -16.66 15.19
N HIS A 260 0.64 -16.50 16.07
CA HIS A 260 0.41 -15.26 16.80
C HIS A 260 1.56 -14.96 17.78
N GLN A 261 2.07 -15.99 18.46
CA GLN A 261 3.20 -15.84 19.36
C GLN A 261 4.46 -15.40 18.61
N LEU A 262 4.79 -16.03 17.48
CA LEU A 262 5.92 -15.66 16.63
C LEU A 262 5.80 -14.23 16.12
N ARG A 263 4.60 -13.82 15.69
CA ARG A 263 4.33 -12.43 15.27
C ARG A 263 4.54 -11.45 16.43
N ALA A 264 3.96 -11.72 17.60
CA ALA A 264 4.08 -10.86 18.77
C ALA A 264 5.55 -10.72 19.20
N GLU A 265 6.31 -11.80 19.13
CA GLU A 265 7.75 -11.80 19.43
C GLU A 265 8.54 -10.98 18.42
N ALA A 266 8.27 -11.09 17.12
CA ALA A 266 8.92 -10.26 16.10
C ALA A 266 8.69 -8.77 16.34
N VAL A 267 7.45 -8.36 16.64
CA VAL A 267 7.11 -6.97 16.98
C VAL A 267 7.81 -6.52 18.25
N ARG A 268 7.84 -7.35 19.29
CA ARG A 268 8.50 -7.04 20.56
C ARG A 268 10.01 -6.82 20.35
N GLN A 269 10.68 -7.72 19.63
CA GLN A 269 12.10 -7.60 19.32
C GLN A 269 12.38 -6.31 18.54
N ALA A 270 11.56 -6.00 17.52
CA ALA A 270 11.69 -4.79 16.74
C ALA A 270 11.55 -3.49 17.57
N GLN A 271 10.60 -3.47 18.51
CA GLN A 271 10.38 -2.35 19.42
C GLN A 271 11.55 -2.17 20.39
N ASN A 272 12.04 -3.27 20.97
CA ASN A 272 13.16 -3.25 21.91
C ASN A 272 14.46 -2.75 21.26
N GLU A 273 14.72 -3.18 20.02
CA GLU A 273 15.94 -2.81 19.29
C GLU A 273 15.83 -1.45 18.56
N GLY A 274 14.64 -0.84 18.52
CA GLY A 274 14.44 0.46 17.90
C GLY A 274 14.76 0.47 16.39
N ILE A 275 14.39 -0.60 15.67
CA ILE A 275 14.78 -0.82 14.27
C ILE A 275 14.32 0.29 13.31
N THR A 276 13.34 1.10 13.70
CA THR A 276 12.79 2.18 12.86
C THR A 276 13.70 3.40 12.80
N VAL A 277 14.69 3.52 13.71
CA VAL A 277 15.54 4.72 13.85
C VAL A 277 16.86 4.56 13.10
N TRP A 278 17.41 3.36 13.05
CA TRP A 278 18.76 3.10 12.52
C TRP A 278 18.69 2.46 11.15
N VAL A 279 19.31 3.10 10.15
CA VAL A 279 19.34 2.58 8.77
C VAL A 279 20.29 1.39 8.69
N SER A 280 19.75 0.22 8.34
CA SER A 280 20.53 -0.94 7.90
C SER A 280 19.68 -1.79 6.95
N LEU A 281 20.30 -2.73 6.23
CA LEU A 281 19.56 -3.64 5.37
C LEU A 281 18.60 -4.52 6.18
N GLU A 282 19.07 -5.04 7.31
CA GLU A 282 18.27 -5.87 8.21
C GLU A 282 17.10 -5.11 8.80
N ASN A 283 17.29 -3.86 9.22
CA ASN A 283 16.24 -3.04 9.81
C ASN A 283 15.19 -2.65 8.77
N ALA A 284 15.62 -2.27 7.56
CA ALA A 284 14.71 -1.95 6.47
C ALA A 284 13.91 -3.19 6.03
N ALA A 285 14.58 -4.35 5.87
CA ALA A 285 13.93 -5.63 5.61
C ALA A 285 12.94 -6.00 6.72
N SER A 286 13.31 -5.82 7.99
CA SER A 286 12.44 -6.09 9.13
C SER A 286 11.22 -5.17 9.13
N CYS A 287 11.39 -3.87 8.85
CA CYS A 287 10.28 -2.93 8.75
C CYS A 287 9.31 -3.32 7.62
N PHE A 288 9.83 -3.73 6.46
CA PHE A 288 9.00 -4.24 5.35
C PHE A 288 8.20 -5.48 5.76
N LEU A 289 8.86 -6.48 6.36
CA LEU A 289 8.19 -7.71 6.78
C LEU A 289 7.17 -7.48 7.91
N LEU A 290 7.46 -6.56 8.84
CA LEU A 290 6.54 -6.19 9.90
C LEU A 290 5.33 -5.42 9.37
N ASP A 291 5.51 -4.52 8.40
CA ASP A 291 4.38 -3.86 7.75
C ASP A 291 3.44 -4.89 7.11
N VAL A 292 3.99 -5.88 6.41
CA VAL A 292 3.23 -7.02 5.88
C VAL A 292 2.52 -7.80 6.98
N LEU A 293 3.22 -8.15 8.06
CA LEU A 293 2.66 -8.96 9.15
C LEU A 293 1.57 -8.23 9.96
N ILE A 294 1.69 -6.92 10.13
CA ILE A 294 0.82 -6.12 11.00
C ILE A 294 -0.37 -5.58 10.23
N SER A 295 -0.16 -5.10 8.99
CA SER A 295 -1.25 -4.59 8.13
C SER A 295 -2.38 -5.60 7.91
N GLN A 296 -2.10 -6.88 8.10
CA GLN A 296 -3.06 -7.99 8.02
C GLN A 296 -4.03 -8.09 9.20
N TYR A 297 -3.68 -7.53 10.36
CA TYR A 297 -4.45 -7.72 11.62
C TYR A 297 -4.74 -6.41 12.34
N ASP A 298 -3.74 -5.53 12.43
CA ASP A 298 -3.72 -4.41 13.36
C ASP A 298 -3.57 -3.09 12.58
N GLY A 299 -4.54 -2.81 11.69
CA GLY A 299 -4.73 -1.50 11.07
C GLY A 299 -3.48 -0.83 10.46
N PRO A 300 -3.45 0.51 10.38
CA PRO A 300 -2.27 1.25 9.95
C PRO A 300 -1.15 1.16 10.99
N ASN A 301 0.07 0.88 10.53
CA ASN A 301 1.27 0.80 11.37
C ASN A 301 2.38 1.73 10.85
N GLY A 302 3.39 2.02 11.67
CA GLY A 302 4.48 2.93 11.30
C GLY A 302 5.66 2.27 10.55
N TYR A 303 5.64 0.95 10.36
CA TYR A 303 6.76 0.23 9.75
C TYR A 303 6.84 0.43 8.24
N GLY A 304 5.71 0.62 7.54
CA GLY A 304 5.71 0.98 6.11
C GLY A 304 6.46 2.29 5.84
N ALA A 305 6.13 3.36 6.58
CA ALA A 305 6.83 4.63 6.50
C ALA A 305 8.32 4.52 6.91
N ALA A 306 8.63 3.75 7.95
CA ALA A 306 10.01 3.51 8.37
C ALA A 306 10.81 2.76 7.29
N PHE A 307 10.20 1.75 6.66
CA PHE A 307 10.80 1.03 5.55
C PHE A 307 11.11 1.96 4.38
N THR A 308 10.17 2.79 3.93
CA THR A 308 10.41 3.73 2.83
C THR A 308 11.56 4.68 3.15
N TRP A 309 11.57 5.26 4.35
CA TRP A 309 12.64 6.16 4.76
C TRP A 309 14.00 5.46 4.73
N GLN A 310 14.11 4.23 5.24
CA GLN A 310 15.36 3.47 5.20
C GLN A 310 15.76 3.09 3.77
N ALA A 311 14.83 2.64 2.95
CA ALA A 311 15.07 2.30 1.55
C ALA A 311 15.62 3.51 0.77
N ARG A 312 15.01 4.69 0.95
CA ARG A 312 15.52 5.96 0.41
C ARG A 312 16.96 6.23 0.85
N ARG A 313 17.24 6.18 2.16
CA ARG A 313 18.59 6.43 2.70
C ARG A 313 19.63 5.45 2.19
N LEU A 314 19.27 4.18 2.02
CA LEU A 314 20.13 3.16 1.42
C LEU A 314 20.39 3.44 -0.06
N ALA A 315 19.36 3.85 -0.82
CA ALA A 315 19.52 4.23 -2.23
C ALA A 315 20.42 5.48 -2.38
N GLU A 316 20.20 6.53 -1.58
CA GLU A 316 21.07 7.72 -1.55
C GLU A 316 22.54 7.36 -1.29
N SER A 317 22.77 6.48 -0.31
CA SER A 317 24.12 6.01 0.05
C SER A 317 24.76 5.19 -1.07
N TRP A 318 23.97 4.37 -1.77
CA TRP A 318 24.40 3.61 -2.94
C TRP A 318 24.86 4.53 -4.08
N TYR A 319 24.10 5.59 -4.40
CA TYR A 319 24.49 6.56 -5.44
C TYR A 319 25.79 7.30 -5.10
N GLN A 320 26.01 7.60 -3.82
CA GLN A 320 27.24 8.24 -3.37
C GLN A 320 28.44 7.29 -3.41
N GLN A 321 28.23 6.00 -3.18
CA GLN A 321 29.31 5.00 -3.07
C GLN A 321 28.96 3.67 -3.75
N PRO A 322 28.84 3.61 -5.09
CA PRO A 322 28.33 2.42 -5.79
C PRO A 322 29.18 1.16 -5.58
N GLN A 323 30.48 1.33 -5.35
CA GLN A 323 31.45 0.24 -5.18
C GLN A 323 31.28 -0.54 -3.88
N LEU A 324 30.69 0.08 -2.85
CA LEU A 324 30.56 -0.52 -1.51
C LEU A 324 29.25 -1.31 -1.34
N TYR A 325 28.26 -1.01 -2.17
CA TYR A 325 26.94 -1.62 -2.12
C TYR A 325 26.76 -2.52 -3.34
N ASN A 326 27.24 -3.75 -3.24
CA ASN A 326 27.03 -4.76 -4.27
C ASN A 326 25.52 -4.89 -4.60
N SER A 327 25.21 -4.71 -5.88
CA SER A 327 24.00 -5.17 -6.59
C SER A 327 22.59 -4.72 -6.16
N LEU A 328 22.37 -4.13 -4.99
CA LEU A 328 21.01 -3.89 -4.46
C LEU A 328 20.17 -2.88 -5.26
N PHE A 329 20.82 -1.92 -5.89
CA PHE A 329 20.21 -0.88 -6.71
C PHE A 329 20.95 -0.77 -8.05
N GLY A 330 20.33 -0.10 -9.03
CA GLY A 330 20.97 0.26 -10.30
C GLY A 330 21.09 -0.84 -11.35
N THR A 331 20.71 -2.09 -11.05
CA THR A 331 20.58 -3.13 -12.09
C THR A 331 19.13 -3.27 -12.53
N ILE A 332 18.90 -3.54 -13.82
CA ILE A 332 17.54 -3.67 -14.36
C ILE A 332 16.70 -4.71 -13.61
N GLY A 333 17.31 -5.83 -13.19
CA GLY A 333 16.62 -6.87 -12.43
C GLY A 333 16.16 -6.38 -11.06
N HIS A 334 16.98 -5.61 -10.36
CA HIS A 334 16.61 -5.02 -9.07
C HIS A 334 15.57 -3.91 -9.24
N SER A 335 15.73 -3.04 -10.25
CA SER A 335 14.74 -2.00 -10.58
C SER A 335 13.36 -2.59 -10.86
N VAL A 336 13.29 -3.68 -11.63
CA VAL A 336 12.04 -4.42 -11.91
C VAL A 336 11.39 -4.94 -10.64
N MET A 337 12.17 -5.53 -9.72
CA MET A 337 11.64 -6.02 -8.45
C MET A 337 11.17 -4.87 -7.55
N TRP A 338 11.97 -3.83 -7.42
CA TRP A 338 11.63 -2.64 -6.63
C TRP A 338 10.34 -1.99 -7.12
N ALA A 339 10.22 -1.73 -8.43
CA ALA A 339 9.04 -1.10 -9.00
C ALA A 339 7.79 -1.96 -8.83
N ALA A 340 7.95 -3.29 -8.97
CA ALA A 340 6.89 -4.23 -8.67
C ALA A 340 6.42 -4.08 -7.21
N PHE A 341 7.31 -4.10 -6.22
CA PHE A 341 6.96 -3.94 -4.80
C PHE A 341 6.38 -2.57 -4.46
N LEU A 342 6.91 -1.48 -5.02
CA LEU A 342 6.35 -0.14 -4.83
C LEU A 342 4.94 -0.04 -5.42
N MET A 343 4.69 -0.64 -6.59
CA MET A 343 3.35 -0.77 -7.15
C MET A 343 2.41 -1.53 -6.20
N ILE A 344 2.86 -2.64 -5.60
CA ILE A 344 2.07 -3.36 -4.59
C ILE A 344 1.72 -2.44 -3.41
N HIS A 345 2.70 -1.69 -2.90
CA HIS A 345 2.51 -0.79 -1.77
C HIS A 345 1.54 0.35 -2.09
N ALA A 346 1.64 0.95 -3.28
CA ALA A 346 0.72 1.99 -3.73
C ALA A 346 -0.72 1.48 -3.83
N LEU A 347 -0.91 0.28 -4.39
CA LEU A 347 -2.21 -0.36 -4.44
C LEU A 347 -2.72 -0.67 -3.03
N ALA A 348 -1.90 -1.27 -2.15
CA ALA A 348 -2.32 -1.57 -0.78
C ALA A 348 -2.74 -0.31 0.00
N ALA A 349 -2.00 0.80 -0.16
CA ALA A 349 -2.34 2.10 0.41
C ALA A 349 -3.69 2.61 -0.12
N LEU A 350 -3.89 2.57 -1.44
CA LEU A 350 -5.13 2.95 -2.10
C LEU A 350 -6.33 2.13 -1.58
N HIS A 351 -6.20 0.81 -1.49
CA HIS A 351 -7.27 -0.07 -1.00
C HIS A 351 -7.63 0.16 0.47
N SER A 352 -6.66 0.61 1.26
CA SER A 352 -6.81 0.91 2.67
C SER A 352 -7.18 2.37 2.93
N GLU A 353 -7.40 3.17 1.88
CA GLU A 353 -7.63 4.61 1.95
C GLU A 353 -6.55 5.38 2.74
N ARG A 354 -5.30 4.95 2.61
CA ARG A 354 -4.13 5.57 3.24
C ARG A 354 -3.29 6.34 2.22
N SER A 355 -2.55 7.32 2.71
CA SER A 355 -1.51 7.96 1.92
C SER A 355 -0.42 6.96 1.57
N LEU A 356 0.15 7.13 0.38
CA LEU A 356 1.36 6.41 0.01
C LEU A 356 2.50 6.82 0.95
N ASP A 357 3.25 5.84 1.43
CA ASP A 357 4.40 6.06 2.32
C ASP A 357 5.64 6.58 1.56
N PHE A 358 5.55 6.70 0.23
CA PHE A 358 6.62 7.11 -0.68
C PHE A 358 6.13 8.12 -1.71
N SER A 359 7.04 9.01 -2.11
CA SER A 359 6.86 10.04 -3.14
C SER A 359 7.30 9.55 -4.52
N ALA A 360 6.98 10.31 -5.57
CA ALA A 360 7.49 10.04 -6.92
C ALA A 360 9.03 10.09 -6.97
N HIS A 361 9.65 11.01 -6.21
CA HIS A 361 11.10 11.11 -6.12
C HIS A 361 11.74 9.84 -5.53
N ASP A 362 11.09 9.23 -4.54
CA ASP A 362 11.57 7.98 -3.95
C ASP A 362 11.52 6.82 -4.94
N GLU A 363 10.44 6.79 -5.73
CA GLU A 363 10.25 5.79 -6.79
C GLU A 363 11.36 5.89 -7.84
N GLU A 364 11.65 7.11 -8.33
CA GLU A 364 12.73 7.38 -9.29
C GLU A 364 14.11 7.06 -8.71
N LEU A 365 14.34 7.42 -7.44
CA LEU A 365 15.60 7.14 -6.75
C LEU A 365 15.84 5.63 -6.58
N ILE A 366 14.80 4.87 -6.21
CA ILE A 366 14.93 3.45 -5.90
C ILE A 366 14.95 2.58 -7.17
N CYS A 367 14.06 2.88 -8.11
CA CYS A 367 13.85 2.08 -9.31
C CYS A 367 14.67 2.57 -10.51
N GLY A 368 15.16 3.80 -10.47
CA GLY A 368 15.76 4.49 -11.61
C GLY A 368 14.72 5.24 -12.44
N HIS A 369 15.19 5.88 -13.51
CA HIS A 369 14.35 6.66 -14.40
C HIS A 369 13.77 5.77 -15.50
N ASP A 370 12.45 5.56 -15.50
CA ASP A 370 11.75 4.96 -16.63
C ASP A 370 10.37 5.60 -16.77
N GLN A 371 10.05 6.11 -17.97
CA GLN A 371 8.92 7.02 -18.17
C GLN A 371 8.18 6.75 -19.48
N LEU A 372 8.23 5.53 -20.03
CA LEU A 372 7.41 5.24 -21.20
C LEU A 372 5.94 5.50 -20.87
N SER A 373 5.30 6.35 -21.67
CA SER A 373 3.88 6.64 -21.56
C SER A 373 3.05 5.41 -21.94
N LEU A 374 1.77 5.41 -21.61
CA LEU A 374 0.88 4.31 -22.00
C LEU A 374 0.73 4.22 -23.54
N GLU A 375 0.76 5.36 -24.23
CA GLU A 375 0.73 5.45 -25.70
C GLU A 375 2.01 4.89 -26.32
N GLU A 376 3.17 5.26 -25.78
CA GLU A 376 4.47 4.73 -26.21
C GLU A 376 4.55 3.21 -25.98
N LEU A 377 4.11 2.73 -24.82
CA LEU A 377 4.03 1.30 -24.52
C LEU A 377 3.13 0.56 -25.51
N THR A 378 1.97 1.13 -25.85
CA THR A 378 1.05 0.55 -26.83
C THR A 378 1.72 0.41 -28.20
N LEU A 379 2.39 1.46 -28.66
CA LEU A 379 3.12 1.46 -29.94
C LEU A 379 4.25 0.42 -29.94
N LEU A 380 5.08 0.41 -28.89
CA LEU A 380 6.26 -0.45 -28.78
C LEU A 380 5.87 -1.93 -28.65
N LEU A 381 4.85 -2.25 -27.84
CA LEU A 381 4.33 -3.62 -27.74
C LEU A 381 3.68 -4.08 -29.05
N GLY A 382 3.12 -3.18 -29.84
CA GLY A 382 2.62 -3.48 -31.20
C GLY A 382 3.72 -3.94 -32.16
N GLN A 383 4.96 -3.50 -31.96
CA GLN A 383 6.13 -3.87 -32.78
C GLN A 383 6.77 -5.20 -32.36
N GLY A 384 6.40 -5.71 -31.19
CA GLY A 384 7.02 -6.88 -30.58
C GLY A 384 8.24 -6.56 -29.72
N CYS A 385 8.59 -7.46 -28.81
CA CYS A 385 9.68 -7.26 -27.87
C CYS A 385 10.50 -8.54 -27.65
N ASN A 386 11.81 -8.39 -27.48
CA ASN A 386 12.67 -9.45 -26.95
C ASN A 386 12.57 -9.53 -25.42
N THR A 387 13.21 -10.52 -24.80
CA THR A 387 13.22 -10.72 -23.33
C THR A 387 13.66 -9.48 -22.56
N TRP A 388 14.71 -8.78 -23.01
CA TRP A 388 15.22 -7.62 -22.30
C TRP A 388 14.26 -6.43 -22.37
N GLN A 389 13.72 -6.17 -23.57
CA GLN A 389 12.69 -5.15 -23.79
C GLN A 389 11.43 -5.45 -22.98
N PHE A 390 11.04 -6.72 -22.87
CA PHE A 390 9.89 -7.15 -22.08
C PHE A 390 10.02 -6.73 -20.60
N TYR A 391 11.16 -7.00 -19.96
CA TYR A 391 11.37 -6.59 -18.57
C TYR A 391 11.49 -5.07 -18.41
N ARG A 392 12.01 -4.37 -19.42
CA ARG A 392 11.99 -2.90 -19.44
C ARG A 392 10.57 -2.35 -19.55
N TYR A 393 9.74 -2.89 -20.44
CA TYR A 393 8.34 -2.47 -20.58
C TYR A 393 7.54 -2.80 -19.33
N TYR A 394 7.83 -3.92 -18.68
CA TYR A 394 7.24 -4.23 -17.37
C TYR A 394 7.55 -3.15 -16.33
N LEU A 395 8.81 -2.70 -16.24
CA LEU A 395 9.20 -1.62 -15.35
C LEU A 395 8.33 -0.38 -15.61
N SER A 396 8.21 0.06 -16.86
CA SER A 396 7.37 1.21 -17.21
C SER A 396 5.88 0.98 -16.90
N ILE A 397 5.34 -0.22 -17.14
CA ILE A 397 3.96 -0.58 -16.78
C ILE A 397 3.75 -0.45 -15.28
N THR A 398 4.67 -0.95 -14.45
CA THR A 398 4.57 -0.82 -12.99
C THR A 398 4.61 0.64 -12.54
N PHE A 399 5.47 1.48 -13.15
CA PHE A 399 5.47 2.93 -12.92
C PHE A 399 4.14 3.58 -13.27
N GLN A 400 3.54 3.24 -14.42
CA GLN A 400 2.24 3.80 -14.81
C GLN A 400 1.12 3.39 -13.84
N ILE A 401 1.12 2.13 -13.36
CA ILE A 401 0.15 1.68 -12.35
C ILE A 401 0.36 2.43 -11.03
N THR A 402 1.60 2.57 -10.55
CA THR A 402 1.90 3.34 -9.33
C THR A 402 1.48 4.81 -9.46
N ARG A 403 1.78 5.44 -10.60
CA ARG A 403 1.37 6.82 -10.91
C ARG A 403 -0.13 6.97 -10.87
N LEU A 404 -0.88 6.09 -11.53
CA LEU A 404 -2.34 6.14 -11.57
C LEU A 404 -2.95 5.85 -10.18
N ALA A 405 -2.35 4.96 -9.38
CA ALA A 405 -2.80 4.74 -8.00
C ALA A 405 -2.61 5.99 -7.13
N ARG A 406 -1.46 6.67 -7.28
CA ARG A 406 -1.16 7.94 -6.61
C ARG A 406 -2.12 9.05 -7.03
N GLU A 407 -2.39 9.18 -8.33
CA GLU A 407 -3.30 10.19 -8.89
C GLU A 407 -4.73 10.05 -8.35
N VAL A 408 -5.26 8.83 -8.24
CA VAL A 408 -6.58 8.59 -7.61
C VAL A 408 -6.58 9.07 -6.18
N TYR A 409 -5.56 8.70 -5.40
CA TYR A 409 -5.51 9.08 -4.00
C TYR A 409 -5.35 10.59 -3.84
N GLU A 410 -4.43 11.22 -4.54
CA GLU A 410 -4.11 12.64 -4.34
C GLU A 410 -5.15 13.59 -4.93
N CYS A 411 -5.75 13.22 -6.07
CA CYS A 411 -6.56 14.13 -6.87
C CYS A 411 -8.06 13.78 -6.89
N ILE A 412 -8.45 12.52 -6.60
CA ILE A 412 -9.85 12.08 -6.71
C ILE A 412 -10.47 11.75 -5.34
N ARG A 413 -9.91 10.81 -4.57
CA ARG A 413 -10.57 10.26 -3.36
C ARG A 413 -9.89 10.57 -2.04
N GLY A 414 -8.62 10.98 -2.00
CA GLY A 414 -7.93 11.19 -0.74
C GLY A 414 -8.46 12.36 0.08
N PRO A 415 -8.04 12.52 1.35
CA PRO A 415 -8.55 13.53 2.27
C PRO A 415 -8.44 14.97 1.78
N ARG A 416 -7.47 15.25 0.90
CA ARG A 416 -7.32 16.56 0.25
C ARG A 416 -8.30 16.74 -0.91
N ALA A 417 -8.44 15.71 -1.75
CA ALA A 417 -9.33 15.73 -2.92
C ALA A 417 -10.80 15.89 -2.51
N ARG A 418 -11.26 15.15 -1.49
CA ARG A 418 -12.65 15.22 -0.96
C ARG A 418 -13.07 16.61 -0.45
N ARG A 419 -12.12 17.54 -0.25
CA ARG A 419 -12.41 18.92 0.19
C ARG A 419 -12.71 19.86 -0.98
N ARG A 420 -12.61 19.38 -2.22
CA ARG A 420 -12.85 20.13 -3.44
C ARG A 420 -14.03 19.50 -4.17
N PRO A 421 -14.78 20.27 -4.97
CA PRO A 421 -15.72 19.70 -5.93
C PRO A 421 -15.02 18.69 -6.84
N TYR A 422 -15.75 17.68 -7.28
CA TYR A 422 -15.21 16.70 -8.21
C TYR A 422 -14.83 17.36 -9.55
N ASP A 423 -13.65 17.02 -10.05
CA ASP A 423 -13.19 17.42 -11.38
C ASP A 423 -13.59 16.33 -12.37
N LEU A 424 -14.71 16.53 -13.07
CA LEU A 424 -15.23 15.57 -14.05
C LEU A 424 -14.23 15.29 -15.17
N GLN A 425 -13.52 16.31 -15.66
CA GLN A 425 -12.52 16.14 -16.72
C GLN A 425 -11.34 15.29 -16.26
N LEU A 426 -10.95 15.39 -14.98
CA LEU A 426 -9.94 14.51 -14.40
C LEU A 426 -10.44 13.06 -14.35
N ILE A 427 -11.69 12.83 -13.92
CA ILE A 427 -12.27 11.48 -13.83
C ILE A 427 -12.39 10.83 -15.21
N GLU A 428 -12.84 11.58 -16.23
CA GLU A 428 -12.89 11.12 -17.62
C GLU A 428 -11.50 10.76 -18.16
N ARG A 429 -10.50 11.62 -17.95
CA ARG A 429 -9.11 11.34 -18.35
C ARG A 429 -8.53 10.12 -17.64
N TYR A 430 -8.89 9.93 -16.37
CA TYR A 430 -8.48 8.76 -15.60
C TYR A 430 -9.12 7.49 -16.15
N ALA A 431 -10.42 7.51 -16.45
CA ALA A 431 -11.12 6.40 -17.10
C ALA A 431 -10.49 6.03 -18.45
N ALA A 432 -10.16 7.03 -19.28
CA ALA A 432 -9.45 6.82 -20.54
C ALA A 432 -8.07 6.19 -20.33
N SER A 433 -7.33 6.62 -19.30
CA SER A 433 -6.03 6.05 -18.94
C SER A 433 -6.14 4.58 -18.51
N LEU A 434 -7.21 4.19 -17.81
CA LEU A 434 -7.45 2.79 -17.46
C LEU A 434 -7.76 1.92 -18.69
N HIS A 435 -8.51 2.45 -19.66
CA HIS A 435 -8.74 1.77 -20.93
C HIS A 435 -7.43 1.52 -21.68
N LEU A 436 -6.60 2.55 -21.80
CA LEU A 436 -5.30 2.43 -22.46
C LEU A 436 -4.36 1.46 -21.71
N LEU A 437 -4.38 1.48 -20.37
CA LEU A 437 -3.64 0.51 -19.56
C LEU A 437 -4.10 -0.93 -19.80
N HIS A 438 -5.39 -1.18 -19.99
CA HIS A 438 -5.91 -2.50 -20.35
C HIS A 438 -5.39 -2.95 -21.72
N ASP A 439 -5.35 -2.06 -22.71
CA ASP A 439 -4.80 -2.36 -24.04
C ASP A 439 -3.30 -2.69 -23.99
N VAL A 440 -2.52 -1.88 -23.26
CA VAL A 440 -1.10 -2.14 -22.97
C VAL A 440 -0.92 -3.49 -22.32
N PHE A 441 -1.72 -3.80 -21.29
CA PHE A 441 -1.65 -5.07 -20.57
C PHE A 441 -1.96 -6.26 -21.51
N ASN A 442 -3.00 -6.16 -22.32
CA ASN A 442 -3.38 -7.22 -23.28
C ASN A 442 -2.26 -7.52 -24.27
N ALA A 443 -1.57 -6.49 -24.77
CA ALA A 443 -0.41 -6.65 -25.64
C ALA A 443 0.78 -7.26 -24.88
N PHE A 444 1.04 -6.78 -23.66
CA PHE A 444 2.09 -7.27 -22.79
C PHE A 444 1.93 -8.75 -22.41
N GLU A 445 0.72 -9.19 -22.03
CA GLU A 445 0.42 -10.58 -21.69
C GLU A 445 0.68 -11.51 -22.88
N LYS A 446 0.23 -11.14 -24.09
CA LYS A 446 0.47 -11.92 -25.31
C LYS A 446 1.95 -12.18 -25.54
N HIS A 447 2.79 -11.14 -25.43
CA HIS A 447 4.24 -11.27 -25.55
C HIS A 447 4.84 -12.10 -24.43
N GLY A 448 4.40 -11.89 -23.19
CA GLY A 448 4.87 -12.66 -22.04
C GLY A 448 4.60 -14.16 -22.19
N VAL A 449 3.42 -14.54 -22.69
CA VAL A 449 3.07 -15.94 -22.97
C VAL A 449 3.95 -16.51 -24.09
N LEU A 450 4.22 -15.75 -25.15
CA LEU A 450 5.10 -16.18 -26.25
C LEU A 450 6.55 -16.38 -25.77
N LEU A 451 7.11 -15.41 -25.05
CA LEU A 451 8.46 -15.50 -24.49
C LEU A 451 8.59 -16.66 -23.50
N ALA A 452 7.57 -16.87 -22.66
CA ALA A 452 7.55 -17.97 -21.71
C ALA A 452 7.51 -19.36 -22.38
N ARG A 453 6.95 -19.46 -23.60
CA ARG A 453 7.01 -20.69 -24.42
C ARG A 453 8.37 -20.86 -25.08
N GLN A 454 9.00 -19.77 -25.51
CA GLN A 454 10.30 -19.80 -26.20
C GLN A 454 11.47 -20.06 -25.25
N ASN A 455 11.40 -19.57 -24.00
CA ASN A 455 12.48 -19.69 -23.03
C ASN A 455 12.03 -20.42 -21.75
N GLN A 456 12.14 -21.74 -21.77
CA GLN A 456 11.73 -22.60 -20.66
C GLN A 456 12.45 -22.27 -19.34
N SER A 457 13.70 -21.77 -19.39
CA SER A 457 14.47 -21.39 -18.20
C SER A 457 13.90 -20.16 -17.48
N GLN A 458 13.27 -19.24 -18.23
CA GLN A 458 12.70 -17.99 -17.70
C GLN A 458 11.18 -18.02 -17.62
N ARG A 459 10.54 -19.09 -18.10
CA ARG A 459 9.09 -19.26 -18.15
C ARG A 459 8.39 -18.84 -16.87
N PHE A 460 8.89 -19.29 -15.72
CA PHE A 460 8.28 -18.97 -14.42
C PHE A 460 8.38 -17.49 -14.08
N THR A 461 9.54 -16.88 -14.27
CA THR A 461 9.77 -15.45 -14.00
C THR A 461 8.92 -14.58 -14.92
N THR A 462 8.91 -14.87 -16.23
CA THR A 462 8.12 -14.14 -17.22
C THR A 462 6.63 -14.18 -16.88
N LEU A 463 6.09 -15.38 -16.58
CA LEU A 463 4.67 -15.50 -16.25
C LEU A 463 4.32 -14.87 -14.90
N ALA A 464 5.21 -14.95 -13.90
CA ALA A 464 5.01 -14.25 -12.63
C ALA A 464 4.92 -12.73 -12.81
N VAL A 465 5.76 -12.17 -13.68
CA VAL A 465 5.75 -10.74 -14.03
C VAL A 465 4.46 -10.33 -14.74
N VAL A 466 3.99 -11.13 -15.71
CA VAL A 466 2.68 -10.92 -16.35
C VAL A 466 1.54 -10.91 -15.33
N ARG A 467 1.50 -11.90 -14.41
CA ARG A 467 0.44 -11.97 -13.39
C ARG A 467 0.50 -10.82 -12.40
N LEU A 468 1.69 -10.30 -12.11
CA LEU A 468 1.84 -9.15 -11.22
C LEU A 468 1.33 -7.87 -11.88
N ALA A 469 1.61 -7.65 -13.17
CA ALA A 469 1.00 -6.56 -13.94
C ALA A 469 -0.53 -6.68 -14.02
N LEU A 470 -1.04 -7.91 -14.23
CA LEU A 470 -2.47 -8.23 -14.25
C LEU A 470 -3.14 -7.83 -12.93
N THR A 471 -2.52 -8.23 -11.81
CA THR A 471 -2.99 -7.86 -10.48
C THR A 471 -2.99 -6.34 -10.30
N GLY A 472 -1.98 -5.65 -10.81
CA GLY A 472 -1.88 -4.20 -10.68
C GLY A 472 -3.03 -3.44 -11.34
N TRP A 473 -3.28 -3.68 -12.63
CA TRP A 473 -4.33 -2.94 -13.35
C TRP A 473 -5.74 -3.36 -12.90
N THR A 474 -6.00 -4.65 -12.67
CA THR A 474 -7.33 -5.12 -12.25
C THR A 474 -7.78 -4.48 -10.95
N ASN A 475 -6.89 -4.42 -9.96
CA ASN A 475 -7.20 -3.81 -8.66
C ASN A 475 -7.37 -2.29 -8.75
N LEU A 476 -6.62 -1.63 -9.63
CA LEU A 476 -6.78 -0.20 -9.90
C LEU A 476 -8.18 0.10 -10.48
N THR A 477 -8.61 -0.69 -11.47
CA THR A 477 -9.93 -0.57 -12.09
C THR A 477 -11.06 -0.84 -11.09
N LEU A 478 -10.96 -1.88 -10.27
CA LEU A 478 -11.95 -2.17 -9.21
C LEU A 478 -12.06 -1.00 -8.22
N HIS A 479 -10.93 -0.45 -7.79
CA HIS A 479 -10.95 0.64 -6.83
C HIS A 479 -11.58 1.90 -7.42
N PHE A 480 -11.26 2.22 -8.68
CA PHE A 480 -11.85 3.37 -9.36
C PHE A 480 -13.36 3.20 -9.58
N TYR A 481 -13.83 2.00 -9.91
CA TYR A 481 -15.26 1.69 -9.94
C TYR A 481 -15.96 1.99 -8.61
N LYS A 482 -15.37 1.55 -7.49
CA LYS A 482 -15.95 1.79 -6.15
C LYS A 482 -16.04 3.29 -5.85
N ILE A 483 -15.01 4.05 -6.21
CA ILE A 483 -15.01 5.51 -6.05
C ILE A 483 -16.17 6.14 -6.82
N ILE A 484 -16.33 5.83 -8.12
CA ILE A 484 -17.40 6.44 -8.91
C ILE A 484 -18.78 6.00 -8.39
N LYS A 485 -18.94 4.74 -7.96
CA LYS A 485 -20.18 4.25 -7.35
C LYS A 485 -20.53 5.06 -6.10
N GLU A 486 -19.58 5.21 -5.18
CA GLU A 486 -19.76 6.01 -3.94
C GLU A 486 -20.11 7.47 -4.27
N MET A 487 -19.48 8.06 -5.29
CA MET A 487 -19.78 9.43 -5.73
C MET A 487 -21.21 9.59 -6.26
N LEU A 488 -21.72 8.61 -7.02
CA LEU A 488 -23.10 8.59 -7.50
C LEU A 488 -24.09 8.42 -6.33
N GLU A 489 -23.77 7.52 -5.39
CA GLU A 489 -24.58 7.32 -4.19
C GLU A 489 -24.64 8.57 -3.31
N GLU A 490 -23.50 9.24 -3.06
CA GLU A 490 -23.40 10.51 -2.33
C GLU A 490 -24.22 11.63 -3.01
N SER A 491 -24.26 11.64 -4.34
CA SER A 491 -25.06 12.60 -5.13
C SER A 491 -26.56 12.34 -4.99
N SER A 492 -27.00 11.08 -5.13
CA SER A 492 -28.42 10.70 -5.03
C SER A 492 -29.05 11.01 -3.67
N VAL A 493 -28.28 10.85 -2.58
CA VAL A 493 -28.73 11.17 -1.21
C VAL A 493 -28.92 12.68 -1.05
N THR A 494 -28.06 13.48 -1.66
CA THR A 494 -28.15 14.95 -1.59
C THR A 494 -29.42 15.47 -2.27
N ASP A 495 -29.84 14.84 -3.36
CA ASP A 495 -31.07 15.21 -4.08
C ASP A 495 -32.33 14.87 -3.27
N LEU A 496 -32.34 13.77 -2.52
CA LEU A 496 -33.42 13.43 -1.59
C LEU A 496 -33.54 14.44 -0.44
N TYR A 497 -32.42 14.90 0.13
CA TYR A 497 -32.45 15.93 1.18
C TYR A 497 -32.93 17.28 0.66
N THR A 498 -32.44 17.72 -0.50
CA THR A 498 -32.87 19.01 -1.07
C THR A 498 -34.34 19.00 -1.49
N ALA A 499 -34.85 17.86 -1.99
CA ALA A 499 -36.26 17.68 -2.30
C ALA A 499 -37.16 17.71 -1.05
N THR A 500 -36.69 17.19 0.09
CA THR A 500 -37.47 17.15 1.34
C THR A 500 -37.40 18.43 2.16
N THR A 501 -36.31 19.21 2.08
CA THR A 501 -36.16 20.49 2.80
C THR A 501 -36.51 21.73 1.97
N GLY A 502 -37.10 21.54 0.80
CA GLY A 502 -37.52 22.65 -0.05
C GLY A 502 -38.55 23.57 0.64
N PRO A 503 -38.56 24.89 0.35
CA PRO A 503 -39.30 25.91 1.13
C PRO A 503 -40.83 25.82 1.10
N HIS A 504 -41.41 24.77 0.51
CA HIS A 504 -42.85 24.59 0.40
C HIS A 504 -43.36 23.35 1.17
N GLY A 505 -42.51 22.73 2.00
CA GLY A 505 -42.82 21.48 2.70
C GLY A 505 -43.24 21.56 4.17
N ILE A 506 -43.32 22.75 4.79
CA ILE A 506 -43.78 22.90 6.19
C ILE A 506 -44.70 24.11 6.30
N ASP A 507 -45.95 23.95 5.87
CA ASP A 507 -47.12 24.75 6.30
C ASP A 507 -48.22 23.82 6.88
N ILE A 508 -47.81 22.67 7.43
CA ILE A 508 -48.74 21.74 8.09
C ILE A 508 -48.22 21.52 9.51
N ILE A 509 -48.99 22.04 10.47
CA ILE A 509 -48.81 22.07 11.94
C ILE A 509 -48.19 23.38 12.46
N ASP A 510 -49.00 24.45 12.46
CA ASP A 510 -49.34 25.15 13.71
C ASP A 510 -50.61 25.97 13.49
N GLY A 511 -51.75 25.28 13.54
CA GLY A 511 -53.00 25.90 13.88
C GLY A 511 -53.19 25.80 15.38
N LEU A 512 -52.79 26.84 16.13
CA LEU A 512 -53.48 27.32 17.33
C LEU A 512 -52.88 28.66 17.79
N ASP A 513 -53.78 29.64 17.86
CA ASP A 513 -53.74 30.89 18.63
C ASP A 513 -53.01 32.11 18.06
N GLY A 514 -53.67 32.67 17.05
CA GLY A 514 -54.08 34.08 16.96
C GLY A 514 -53.26 35.17 17.66
N TYR A 515 -52.65 36.03 16.85
CA TYR A 515 -52.48 37.46 17.18
C TYR A 515 -52.46 38.27 15.87
N GLU A 516 -53.46 39.15 15.72
CA GLU A 516 -53.53 40.20 14.70
C GLU A 516 -52.70 41.42 15.17
N ASP A 517 -51.70 41.83 14.41
CA ASP A 517 -51.20 43.21 14.18
C ASP A 517 -49.87 43.05 13.41
N GLY A 518 -49.49 43.75 12.34
CA GLY A 518 -49.88 45.04 11.80
C GLY A 518 -48.62 45.62 11.12
N GLY A 519 -48.67 45.86 9.80
CA GLY A 519 -47.93 46.94 9.14
C GLY A 519 -46.48 46.74 8.67
N LEU A 520 -46.32 47.01 7.36
CA LEU A 520 -45.27 47.82 6.70
C LEU A 520 -44.10 47.11 5.98
N ASP A 521 -44.24 47.10 4.65
CA ASP A 521 -43.35 47.68 3.64
C ASP A 521 -41.88 47.24 3.54
N GLY A 522 -41.63 46.40 2.52
CA GLY A 522 -40.83 46.82 1.36
C GLY A 522 -39.32 46.85 1.51
N VAL A 523 -38.63 45.74 1.20
CA VAL A 523 -37.25 45.77 0.71
C VAL A 523 -37.00 44.66 -0.33
N ASN A 524 -36.87 45.11 -1.58
CA ASN A 524 -36.10 44.60 -2.72
C ASN A 524 -35.65 43.13 -2.76
N GLY A 525 -36.13 42.46 -3.82
CA GLY A 525 -35.70 41.15 -4.27
C GLY A 525 -34.19 41.03 -4.45
N SER A 526 -33.61 40.13 -3.66
CA SER A 526 -32.36 39.47 -3.98
C SER A 526 -32.75 38.12 -4.59
N GLU A 527 -32.65 38.02 -5.91
CA GLU A 527 -32.56 36.75 -6.64
C GLU A 527 -31.31 36.00 -6.13
N ARG A 528 -31.43 35.30 -4.99
CA ARG A 528 -30.52 34.21 -4.67
C ARG A 528 -30.84 33.10 -5.64
N GLY A 529 -30.16 33.11 -6.79
CA GLY A 529 -30.02 31.95 -7.64
C GLY A 529 -29.36 30.83 -6.84
N THR A 530 -30.19 30.02 -6.18
CA THR A 530 -29.80 28.69 -5.71
C THR A 530 -29.63 27.84 -6.96
N TYR A 531 -28.43 27.91 -7.55
CA TYR A 531 -28.05 27.06 -8.66
C TYR A 531 -28.11 25.60 -8.19
N ASN A 532 -29.01 24.83 -8.82
CA ASN A 532 -29.11 23.38 -8.70
C ASN A 532 -27.86 22.73 -9.34
N TYR A 533 -26.69 22.86 -8.69
CA TYR A 533 -25.44 22.26 -9.15
C TYR A 533 -25.43 20.72 -9.03
N SER A 534 -26.29 20.14 -8.18
CA SER A 534 -26.29 18.69 -7.90
C SER A 534 -26.86 17.85 -9.05
N SER A 535 -27.96 18.29 -9.67
CA SER A 535 -28.65 17.50 -10.70
C SER A 535 -27.92 17.43 -12.06
N LEU A 536 -27.09 18.42 -12.39
CA LEU A 536 -26.32 18.42 -13.65
C LEU A 536 -25.06 17.55 -13.56
N ALA A 537 -24.40 17.50 -12.40
CA ALA A 537 -23.20 16.69 -12.21
C ALA A 537 -23.50 15.18 -12.25
N GLU A 538 -24.71 14.76 -11.88
CA GLU A 538 -25.14 13.36 -11.93
C GLU A 538 -25.28 12.87 -13.39
N LEU A 539 -25.81 13.70 -14.29
CA LEU A 539 -25.99 13.34 -15.70
C LEU A 539 -24.65 13.09 -16.43
N ASP A 540 -23.60 13.82 -16.06
CA ASP A 540 -22.29 13.73 -16.71
C ASP A 540 -21.44 12.56 -16.17
N LEU A 541 -21.66 12.11 -14.93
CA LEU A 541 -20.87 11.02 -14.32
C LEU A 541 -21.37 9.62 -14.74
N VAL A 542 -22.66 9.48 -15.09
CA VAL A 542 -23.27 8.20 -15.47
C VAL A 542 -22.58 7.54 -16.67
N PRO A 543 -22.29 8.22 -17.79
CA PRO A 543 -21.55 7.62 -18.91
C PRO A 543 -20.19 7.06 -18.49
N VAL A 544 -19.45 7.79 -17.67
CA VAL A 544 -18.14 7.37 -17.16
C VAL A 544 -18.27 6.16 -16.25
N PHE A 545 -19.28 6.15 -15.36
CA PHE A 545 -19.59 5.00 -14.51
C PHE A 545 -19.88 3.74 -15.34
N LEU A 546 -20.71 3.85 -16.38
CA LEU A 546 -21.05 2.72 -17.24
C LEU A 546 -19.82 2.17 -17.97
N ALA A 547 -18.94 3.04 -18.47
CA ALA A 547 -17.69 2.66 -19.11
C ALA A 547 -16.74 1.95 -18.12
N VAL A 548 -16.53 2.53 -16.94
CA VAL A 548 -15.69 1.95 -15.88
C VAL A 548 -16.27 0.63 -15.36
N ARG A 549 -17.58 0.52 -15.21
CA ARG A 549 -18.27 -0.73 -14.84
C ARG A 549 -18.02 -1.84 -15.85
N SER A 550 -18.14 -1.54 -17.15
CA SER A 550 -17.84 -2.48 -18.23
C SER A 550 -16.38 -2.93 -18.20
N LEU A 551 -15.44 -2.00 -18.01
CA LEU A 551 -14.02 -2.31 -17.86
C LEU A 551 -13.74 -3.17 -16.63
N THR A 552 -14.42 -2.90 -15.51
CA THR A 552 -14.28 -3.67 -14.26
C THR A 552 -14.85 -5.08 -14.39
N CYS A 553 -15.89 -5.28 -15.20
CA CYS A 553 -16.40 -6.62 -15.53
C CYS A 553 -15.34 -7.46 -16.27
N LYS A 554 -14.65 -6.86 -17.25
CA LYS A 554 -13.52 -7.53 -17.93
C LYS A 554 -12.40 -7.86 -16.94
N ALA A 555 -12.06 -6.89 -16.08
CA ALA A 555 -11.07 -7.06 -15.02
C ALA A 555 -11.41 -8.21 -14.07
N ALA A 556 -12.68 -8.36 -13.67
CA ALA A 556 -13.13 -9.45 -12.80
C ALA A 556 -12.94 -10.82 -13.45
N ILE A 557 -13.29 -10.95 -14.73
CA ILE A 557 -13.11 -12.20 -15.49
C ILE A 557 -11.62 -12.54 -15.60
N GLU A 558 -10.77 -11.59 -15.99
CA GLU A 558 -9.33 -11.80 -16.14
C GLU A 558 -8.65 -12.12 -14.80
N PHE A 559 -9.02 -11.41 -13.73
CA PHE A 559 -8.55 -11.65 -12.37
C PHE A 559 -8.95 -13.03 -11.86
N SER A 560 -10.19 -13.46 -12.09
CA SER A 560 -10.63 -14.81 -11.68
C SER A 560 -9.89 -15.93 -12.41
N LYS A 561 -9.65 -15.77 -13.72
CA LYS A 561 -8.82 -16.71 -14.52
C LYS A 561 -7.39 -16.75 -14.00
N MET A 562 -6.83 -15.59 -13.65
CA MET A 562 -5.50 -15.52 -13.03
C MET A 562 -5.43 -16.34 -11.75
N ILE A 563 -6.41 -16.20 -10.85
CA ILE A 563 -6.47 -16.95 -9.59
C ILE A 563 -6.41 -18.46 -9.84
N GLU A 564 -7.16 -18.93 -10.83
CA GLU A 564 -7.17 -20.33 -11.25
C GLU A 564 -5.77 -20.81 -11.71
N ASP A 565 -5.02 -19.93 -12.37
CA ASP A 565 -3.72 -20.19 -12.97
C ASP A 565 -2.51 -19.88 -12.07
N ILE A 566 -2.73 -19.45 -10.81
CA ILE A 566 -1.63 -19.06 -9.91
C ILE A 566 -0.61 -20.19 -9.71
N TYR A 567 0.68 -19.89 -9.75
CA TYR A 567 1.74 -20.92 -9.70
C TYR A 567 1.92 -21.60 -8.35
N SER A 568 1.59 -20.94 -7.24
CA SER A 568 1.76 -21.51 -5.92
C SER A 568 0.82 -20.86 -4.93
N ILE A 569 0.50 -21.58 -3.86
CA ILE A 569 -0.41 -21.08 -2.82
C ILE A 569 0.11 -19.80 -2.15
N SER A 570 1.42 -19.65 -2.01
CA SER A 570 2.01 -18.45 -1.45
C SER A 570 1.80 -17.21 -2.33
N ARG A 571 1.71 -17.39 -3.66
CA ARG A 571 1.35 -16.32 -4.59
C ARG A 571 -0.13 -15.97 -4.52
N LEU A 572 -0.98 -16.93 -4.18
CA LEU A 572 -2.39 -16.67 -3.85
C LEU A 572 -2.52 -15.90 -2.53
N ALA A 573 -1.65 -16.13 -1.55
CA ALA A 573 -1.58 -15.23 -0.40
C ALA A 573 -1.03 -13.85 -0.77
N GLN A 574 -0.13 -13.74 -1.76
CA GLN A 574 0.24 -12.43 -2.29
C GLN A 574 -0.99 -11.69 -2.80
N THR A 575 -1.91 -12.33 -3.54
CA THR A 575 -3.12 -11.63 -4.03
C THR A 575 -4.03 -11.16 -2.91
N LYS A 576 -4.13 -11.88 -1.78
CA LYS A 576 -4.75 -11.35 -0.54
C LYS A 576 -4.01 -10.13 0.01
N ILE A 577 -2.68 -10.20 0.05
CA ILE A 577 -1.83 -9.19 0.69
C ILE A 577 -1.61 -7.95 -0.20
N MET A 578 -1.82 -8.06 -1.52
CA MET A 578 -1.81 -6.92 -2.46
C MET A 578 -2.98 -5.93 -2.26
N GLY A 579 -3.65 -5.94 -1.10
CA GLY A 579 -4.79 -5.07 -0.80
C GLY A 579 -6.06 -5.42 -1.58
N GLY A 580 -5.99 -6.39 -2.50
CA GLY A 580 -7.10 -6.99 -3.21
C GLY A 580 -7.95 -7.80 -2.23
N ASN A 581 -8.82 -7.12 -1.51
CA ASN A 581 -9.88 -7.73 -0.75
C ASN A 581 -10.67 -8.61 -1.72
N LEU A 582 -10.42 -9.93 -1.75
CA LEU A 582 -11.18 -10.87 -2.58
C LEU A 582 -12.69 -10.72 -2.34
N ASN A 583 -13.08 -10.29 -1.13
CA ASN A 583 -14.44 -9.85 -0.82
C ASN A 583 -14.90 -8.68 -1.70
N LYS A 584 -14.08 -7.67 -1.96
CA LYS A 584 -14.42 -6.55 -2.86
C LYS A 584 -14.69 -7.04 -4.29
N TRP A 585 -13.97 -8.05 -4.78
CA TRP A 585 -14.25 -8.67 -6.08
C TRP A 585 -15.55 -9.49 -6.06
N VAL A 586 -15.78 -10.25 -4.99
CA VAL A 586 -17.02 -11.02 -4.83
C VAL A 586 -18.25 -10.10 -4.73
N GLU A 587 -18.18 -9.06 -3.89
CA GLU A 587 -19.17 -7.99 -3.77
C GLU A 587 -19.46 -7.37 -5.14
N PHE A 588 -18.42 -7.01 -5.90
CA PHE A 588 -18.56 -6.44 -7.24
C PHE A 588 -19.28 -7.40 -8.20
N VAL A 589 -18.84 -8.67 -8.27
CA VAL A 589 -19.42 -9.65 -9.20
C VAL A 589 -20.89 -9.94 -8.88
N ILE A 590 -21.24 -9.98 -7.59
CA ILE A 590 -22.64 -10.10 -7.15
C ILE A 590 -23.44 -8.87 -7.60
N ASP A 591 -22.96 -7.66 -7.33
CA ASP A 591 -23.63 -6.40 -7.66
C ASP A 591 -23.87 -6.22 -9.17
N VAL A 592 -22.87 -6.52 -10.03
CA VAL A 592 -23.02 -6.33 -11.49
C VAL A 592 -23.84 -7.42 -12.17
N LYS A 593 -23.95 -8.60 -11.54
CA LYS A 593 -24.87 -9.65 -11.99
C LYS A 593 -26.31 -9.17 -11.84
N ASP A 594 -26.64 -8.58 -10.70
CA ASP A 594 -27.99 -8.08 -10.43
C ASP A 594 -28.37 -6.93 -11.37
N ALA A 595 -27.36 -6.19 -11.85
CA ALA A 595 -27.51 -5.17 -12.88
C ALA A 595 -27.56 -5.70 -14.34
N GLY A 596 -27.39 -7.00 -14.57
CA GLY A 596 -27.45 -7.63 -15.90
C GLY A 596 -26.28 -7.30 -16.85
N VAL A 597 -25.13 -6.85 -16.33
CA VAL A 597 -23.96 -6.44 -17.14
C VAL A 597 -23.10 -7.63 -17.55
N LEU A 598 -22.91 -8.58 -16.62
CA LEU A 598 -22.27 -9.86 -16.89
C LEU A 598 -23.32 -10.88 -17.30
N SER A 599 -22.99 -11.75 -18.26
CA SER A 599 -23.85 -12.90 -18.51
C SER A 599 -23.90 -13.80 -17.27
N ALA A 600 -25.06 -14.42 -17.05
CA ALA A 600 -25.29 -15.38 -15.98
C ALA A 600 -24.18 -16.47 -15.88
N SER A 601 -23.71 -16.96 -17.03
CA SER A 601 -22.63 -17.95 -17.12
C SER A 601 -21.27 -17.38 -16.70
N GLU A 602 -20.92 -16.18 -17.17
CA GLU A 602 -19.66 -15.52 -16.81
C GLU A 602 -19.61 -15.16 -15.33
N ALA A 603 -20.70 -14.64 -14.76
CA ALA A 603 -20.80 -14.34 -13.34
C ALA A 603 -20.63 -15.60 -12.49
N THR A 604 -21.33 -16.69 -12.83
CA THR A 604 -21.22 -17.99 -12.16
C THR A 604 -19.78 -18.52 -12.19
N GLN A 605 -19.17 -18.57 -13.38
CA GLN A 605 -17.81 -19.06 -13.53
C GLN A 605 -16.77 -18.20 -12.80
N THR A 606 -16.98 -16.88 -12.79
CA THR A 606 -16.12 -15.94 -12.05
C THR A 606 -16.24 -16.18 -10.54
N LEU A 607 -17.45 -16.32 -10.01
CA LEU A 607 -17.70 -16.61 -8.60
C LEU A 607 -17.15 -17.98 -8.18
N GLU A 608 -17.28 -19.02 -9.00
CA GLU A 608 -16.70 -20.34 -8.73
C GLU A 608 -15.18 -20.29 -8.60
N ARG A 609 -14.50 -19.61 -9.53
CA ARG A 609 -13.04 -19.43 -9.47
C ARG A 609 -12.60 -18.65 -8.23
N LEU A 610 -13.33 -17.59 -7.89
CA LEU A 610 -13.05 -16.79 -6.69
C LEU A 610 -13.25 -17.63 -5.41
N ARG A 611 -14.35 -18.38 -5.33
CA ARG A 611 -14.64 -19.31 -4.22
C ARG A 611 -13.55 -20.35 -4.07
N ASP A 612 -13.16 -21.01 -5.16
CA ASP A 612 -12.15 -22.06 -5.13
C ASP A 612 -10.78 -21.47 -4.73
N GLY A 613 -10.46 -20.27 -5.22
CA GLY A 613 -9.32 -19.48 -4.75
C GLY A 613 -9.36 -19.22 -3.24
N LEU A 614 -10.50 -18.79 -2.70
CA LEU A 614 -10.68 -18.55 -1.25
C LEU A 614 -10.52 -19.83 -0.43
N LYS A 615 -11.08 -20.95 -0.90
CA LYS A 615 -10.97 -22.28 -0.28
C LYS A 615 -9.51 -22.74 -0.19
N ILE A 616 -8.72 -22.52 -1.25
CA ILE A 616 -7.28 -22.81 -1.25
C ILE A 616 -6.49 -21.83 -0.39
N ALA A 617 -6.74 -20.52 -0.50
CA ALA A 617 -6.11 -19.50 0.33
C ALA A 617 -6.36 -19.74 1.84
N GLY A 618 -7.44 -20.46 2.15
CA GLY A 618 -7.77 -21.04 3.45
C GLY A 618 -6.63 -21.75 4.18
N PHE A 619 -5.67 -22.33 3.45
CA PHE A 619 -4.50 -22.98 4.03
C PHE A 619 -3.63 -22.04 4.88
N MET A 620 -3.52 -20.78 4.46
CA MET A 620 -2.73 -19.75 5.13
C MET A 620 -3.59 -18.89 6.06
N TRP A 621 -4.91 -18.83 5.83
CA TRP A 621 -5.82 -17.87 6.45
C TRP A 621 -7.17 -18.46 6.78
N THR A 622 -7.67 -18.20 8.00
CA THR A 622 -8.95 -18.73 8.49
C THR A 622 -10.17 -17.91 8.08
N ASN A 623 -9.99 -16.62 7.83
CA ASN A 623 -11.07 -15.64 7.77
C ASN A 623 -11.77 -15.53 6.40
N TYR A 624 -12.14 -16.65 5.80
CA TYR A 624 -12.89 -16.68 4.54
C TYR A 624 -14.16 -17.54 4.62
N THR A 625 -14.60 -17.88 5.83
CA THR A 625 -15.77 -18.73 6.03
C THR A 625 -17.01 -18.07 5.46
N ASP A 626 -17.33 -16.89 6.00
CA ASP A 626 -18.50 -16.09 5.64
C ASP A 626 -18.54 -15.78 4.15
N LEU A 627 -17.40 -15.39 3.56
CA LEU A 627 -17.37 -15.00 2.15
C LEU A 627 -17.63 -16.18 1.21
N VAL A 628 -17.08 -17.36 1.50
CA VAL A 628 -17.33 -18.55 0.70
C VAL A 628 -18.79 -18.99 0.84
N GLU A 629 -19.38 -18.89 2.03
CA GLU A 629 -20.80 -19.20 2.26
C GLU A 629 -21.73 -18.23 1.51
N VAL A 630 -21.37 -16.94 1.44
CA VAL A 630 -22.08 -15.95 0.63
C VAL A 630 -22.04 -16.34 -0.85
N ILE A 631 -20.88 -16.75 -1.37
CA ILE A 631 -20.76 -17.19 -2.77
C ILE A 631 -21.57 -18.47 -3.01
N ASP A 632 -21.44 -19.48 -2.16
CA ASP A 632 -22.16 -20.75 -2.30
C ASP A 632 -23.68 -20.52 -2.26
N SER A 633 -24.17 -19.62 -1.39
CA SER A 633 -25.58 -19.22 -1.35
C SER A 633 -26.05 -18.55 -2.65
N HIS A 634 -25.24 -17.66 -3.23
CA HIS A 634 -25.55 -17.01 -4.50
C HIS A 634 -25.54 -17.98 -5.69
N LEU A 635 -24.64 -18.96 -5.69
CA LEU A 635 -24.56 -20.00 -6.70
C LEU A 635 -25.76 -20.96 -6.62
N CYS A 636 -26.22 -21.32 -5.42
CA CYS A 636 -27.43 -22.13 -5.24
C CYS A 636 -28.67 -21.42 -5.78
N ALA A 637 -28.89 -20.14 -5.40
CA ALA A 637 -30.02 -19.36 -5.91
C ALA A 637 -30.00 -19.22 -7.45
N PHE A 638 -28.80 -19.20 -8.05
CA PHE A 638 -28.65 -19.19 -9.49
C PHE A 638 -29.11 -20.50 -10.14
N MET A 639 -28.72 -21.66 -9.58
CA MET A 639 -29.15 -22.96 -10.09
C MET A 639 -30.67 -23.11 -10.01
N ASP A 640 -31.30 -22.67 -8.92
CA ASP A 640 -32.75 -22.76 -8.73
C ASP A 640 -33.53 -21.90 -9.75
N SER A 641 -33.06 -20.68 -10.03
CA SER A 641 -33.68 -19.81 -11.04
C SER A 641 -33.51 -20.33 -12.48
N SER A 642 -32.40 -21.01 -12.77
CA SER A 642 -32.18 -21.63 -14.08
C SER A 642 -33.06 -22.88 -14.30
N ALA A 643 -33.31 -23.64 -13.23
CA ALA A 643 -34.16 -24.83 -13.27
C ALA A 643 -35.64 -24.44 -13.46
N SER A 644 -36.11 -23.37 -12.81
CA SER A 644 -37.50 -22.89 -12.97
C SER A 644 -37.77 -22.31 -14.36
N ALA A 645 -36.80 -21.65 -14.98
CA ALA A 645 -36.91 -21.13 -16.34
C ALA A 645 -36.96 -22.24 -17.42
N GLN A 646 -36.47 -23.44 -17.10
CA GLN A 646 -36.50 -24.61 -17.99
C GLN A 646 -37.73 -25.50 -17.80
N ASP A 647 -38.64 -25.17 -16.88
CA ASP A 647 -39.89 -25.90 -16.74
C ASP A 647 -40.75 -25.68 -18.02
N PRO A 648 -41.04 -26.74 -18.81
CA PRO A 648 -41.82 -26.62 -20.03
C PRO A 648 -43.21 -26.01 -19.81
N ALA A 649 -43.76 -26.07 -18.60
CA ALA A 649 -45.01 -25.39 -18.26
C ALA A 649 -44.89 -23.86 -18.35
N HIS A 650 -43.75 -23.29 -17.94
CA HIS A 650 -43.51 -21.83 -17.98
C HIS A 650 -43.24 -21.32 -19.41
N ILE A 651 -42.69 -22.17 -20.28
CA ILE A 651 -42.52 -21.89 -21.72
C ILE A 651 -43.90 -21.89 -22.43
N PHE A 652 -44.84 -22.71 -21.96
CA PHE A 652 -46.20 -22.75 -22.51
C PHE A 652 -47.02 -21.50 -22.13
N TYR A 653 -46.87 -20.98 -20.91
CA TYR A 653 -47.59 -19.78 -20.45
C TYR A 653 -46.98 -18.44 -20.90
N SER A 654 -45.69 -18.39 -21.22
CA SER A 654 -45.05 -17.17 -21.74
C SER A 654 -45.21 -16.97 -23.26
N ARG A 655 -45.73 -17.98 -23.97
CA ARG A 655 -46.05 -17.93 -25.41
C ARG A 655 -47.53 -17.73 -25.72
N LEU A 656 -48.39 -17.69 -24.70
CA LEU A 656 -49.77 -17.22 -24.76
C LEU A 656 -49.81 -15.78 -24.26
#